data_AF-Q2LEU9-F1
#
_entry.id   AF-Q2LEU9-F1
#
_cell.length_a   1.000
_cell.length_b   1.000
_cell.length_c   1.000
_cell.angle_alpha   90.00
_cell.angle_beta   90.00
_cell.angle_gamma   90.00
#
_symmetry.space_group_name_H-M   'P 1'
#
loop_
_entity.id
_entity.type
_entity.pdbx_description
1 polymer ?
#
loop_
_entity_poly.entity_id
_entity_poly.type
_entity_poly.pdbx_seq_one_letter_code
_entity_poly.pdbx_strand_id
1 'polypeptide(L)'
;MSSGSWAYSIGAGSYPRGVYLLSRGDDARWELVAPLPYVLEVVLRRGGHRKITIREFRLSADAAGTMTILCNRDGLKTGIWMEQLDFGFAPLDDKVVKAAGTAISKLAEDAPRVEAVPSWTADGLQLPPGDVGPYGYGDTCGSEEQAREIWDRAGTILGEEGNENGALFMGVAIGGLFLAPFKLQCFICHTCGGSSGGKSSIMKLTVSAFGRVEDVMGNWNLAKVGNSEDLLRLGCLTNFRDEIGMMGRLTPREAEQIIFQLTEGAQRTRARQKGGGTDRTAKYKGVIMSSGNDSLLGMATEQEGLNVRVLELPNQMTADAETSDELARLADLAYGWPLKWMRDDITLEGAWEEIAKARRDLGVDRVTGPDARIGRNVAIGVAGAALFEQITRTEGARANALKAGLALFQQQVTEMRETSMKQGDKLLAVISETFASKPSLFPSKTAYTSAALGPNALETVSEAYGCVYDEDGERRIAVFSNKLKAICAAADIVSPRTGLRDLRRDGLLVLEESNSRQGLTKREWLGDSIGYVYCYVIRRLKEQDPETFSAGPGEVAEDLPLAPMPTLDEHLRTPAAPRPATAEGAGPATVPKAVVPGQSVPASVVQEQPEPSPAAAAPAPARRSAPATVSVWAAENGYLMEAAGSGSVALEGEAATSLPAMLALLRSVATTEDVTVVIAPELRATYGLADECWPRVKGSVWERQSRKADREAAEAFQVPWKSVVEAGWHQPFRVGEPPHIMPMSVLQHAQYPGMTRVLVAEWLTEGTFPRDVDEPELPGSLELAYRLHRFTELTGWTFSVSAARTALNALKGMLKSPTVRRKPRFVADSSRWPSYDYLNTWSRELTEDERAMRRVHGYDGNKNYLPAYSEALVAVNELERVMYPEFDPKMAGLWLITVPTWPHKLLPAPVVHAASGSKTWVTTAIIRLYAEAGIEVEIQEAWIAQGTQYKAFRDFKEIVHKAFKELEAGALDDSRKPVDPEERAVYNALKGTFRTLHGKLQDGTQKTIARPDWGYAIRDAAWTGILRKAYKAGGVIPLSKDNRPTENPRFPVKLDLDELIYLSDADTHDQDVPAGLVLGTGLGQFKAKTNVTVDEWMGA
;
A
#
# COMPACT_ATOMS: atom_id res chain seq x y z
N MET A 1 45.55 21.65 -12.40
CA MET A 1 44.75 22.89 -12.43
C MET A 1 44.79 23.47 -13.84
N SER A 2 43.67 23.49 -14.57
CA SER A 2 43.59 24.19 -15.87
C SER A 2 43.28 25.68 -15.65
N SER A 3 44.16 26.58 -16.07
CA SER A 3 43.92 28.03 -16.12
C SER A 3 43.59 28.45 -17.57
N GLY A 4 42.34 28.73 -17.86
CA GLY A 4 41.88 29.18 -19.18
C GLY A 4 40.63 30.04 -19.04
N SER A 5 40.49 31.05 -19.90
CA SER A 5 39.33 31.95 -19.95
C SER A 5 38.23 31.32 -20.82
N TRP A 6 36.98 31.38 -20.34
CA TRP A 6 35.82 30.74 -20.98
C TRP A 6 34.79 31.78 -21.39
N ALA A 7 34.09 31.52 -22.50
CA ALA A 7 32.96 32.31 -22.96
C ALA A 7 31.86 31.39 -23.51
N TYR A 8 30.67 31.94 -23.74
CA TYR A 8 29.63 31.27 -24.50
C TYR A 8 29.06 32.24 -25.55
N SER A 9 28.69 31.71 -26.71
CA SER A 9 27.94 32.42 -27.74
C SER A 9 26.56 31.82 -27.85
N ILE A 10 25.55 32.67 -27.95
CA ILE A 10 24.16 32.28 -28.23
C ILE A 10 23.89 32.17 -29.73
N GLY A 11 24.93 32.33 -30.57
CA GLY A 11 24.84 32.31 -32.03
C GLY A 11 24.74 33.70 -32.68
N ALA A 12 25.17 34.76 -31.98
CA ALA A 12 25.18 36.13 -32.52
C ALA A 12 26.57 36.51 -33.06
N GLY A 13 26.62 37.07 -34.27
CA GLY A 13 27.87 37.51 -34.92
C GLY A 13 28.64 36.37 -35.61
N SER A 14 29.97 36.42 -35.57
CA SER A 14 30.88 35.48 -36.25
C SER A 14 31.14 34.17 -35.48
N TYR A 15 30.52 33.98 -34.31
CA TYR A 15 30.71 32.79 -33.47
C TYR A 15 29.45 31.92 -33.43
N PRO A 16 29.52 30.66 -33.87
CA PRO A 16 28.46 29.67 -33.70
C PRO A 16 27.93 29.57 -32.26
N ARG A 17 26.73 29.01 -32.10
CA ARG A 17 26.13 28.81 -30.77
C ARG A 17 26.89 27.72 -30.01
N GLY A 18 27.49 28.05 -28.88
CA GLY A 18 28.34 27.11 -28.14
C GLY A 18 29.11 27.72 -26.98
N VAL A 19 29.83 26.86 -26.25
CA VAL A 19 30.82 27.23 -25.24
C VAL A 19 32.19 27.28 -25.89
N TYR A 20 32.99 28.27 -25.53
CA TYR A 20 34.30 28.55 -26.10
C TYR A 20 35.38 28.62 -25.02
N LEU A 21 36.56 28.10 -25.34
CA LEU A 21 37.78 28.22 -24.53
C LEU A 21 38.80 29.07 -25.28
N LEU A 22 39.42 30.03 -24.60
CA LEU A 22 40.51 30.82 -25.18
C LEU A 22 41.80 29.98 -25.18
N SER A 23 42.39 29.76 -26.36
CA SER A 23 43.66 29.06 -26.51
C SER A 23 44.81 29.81 -25.80
N ARG A 24 45.83 29.09 -25.35
CA ARG A 24 47.02 29.68 -24.69
C ARG A 24 48.11 29.97 -25.72
N GLY A 25 48.67 31.19 -25.71
CA GLY A 25 49.76 31.63 -26.58
C GLY A 25 49.63 33.10 -26.98
N ASP A 26 50.60 33.64 -27.72
CA ASP A 26 50.59 35.03 -28.22
C ASP A 26 49.49 35.29 -29.28
N ASP A 27 48.99 34.22 -29.93
CA ASP A 27 47.85 34.22 -30.88
C ASP A 27 46.58 33.61 -30.26
N ALA A 28 46.15 34.13 -29.10
CA ALA A 28 44.99 33.62 -28.37
C ALA A 28 43.68 33.73 -29.21
N ARG A 29 43.05 32.59 -29.49
CA ARG A 29 41.78 32.49 -30.25
C ARG A 29 40.73 31.72 -29.48
N TRP A 30 39.46 32.09 -29.68
CA TRP A 30 38.32 31.37 -29.10
C TRP A 30 38.05 30.08 -29.88
N GLU A 31 38.20 28.94 -29.23
CA GLU A 31 37.94 27.62 -29.80
C GLU A 31 36.62 27.05 -29.26
N LEU A 32 35.75 26.58 -30.17
CA LEU A 32 34.48 25.96 -29.81
C LEU A 32 34.77 24.61 -29.12
N VAL A 33 34.30 24.46 -27.89
CA VAL A 33 34.54 23.25 -27.08
C VAL A 33 33.29 22.39 -26.88
N ALA A 34 32.10 22.98 -26.94
CA ALA A 34 30.83 22.27 -26.84
C ALA A 34 29.69 23.08 -27.45
N PRO A 35 28.68 22.44 -28.05
CA PRO A 35 27.45 23.11 -28.49
C PRO A 35 26.62 23.60 -27.29
N LEU A 36 25.80 24.63 -27.51
CA LEU A 36 24.87 25.17 -26.50
C LEU A 36 23.42 24.97 -26.99
N PRO A 37 22.54 24.33 -26.20
CA PRO A 37 21.18 24.01 -26.63
C PRO A 37 20.31 25.26 -26.66
N TYR A 38 19.21 25.22 -27.40
CA TYR A 38 18.14 26.22 -27.35
C TYR A 38 17.30 26.00 -26.10
N VAL A 39 16.87 27.10 -25.46
CA VAL A 39 15.88 27.06 -24.38
C VAL A 39 14.55 27.47 -24.99
N LEU A 40 13.64 26.52 -25.16
CA LEU A 40 12.36 26.77 -25.83
C LEU A 40 11.33 27.34 -24.85
N GLU A 41 11.29 26.82 -23.62
CA GLU A 41 10.37 27.26 -22.57
C GLU A 41 10.86 26.82 -21.18
N VAL A 42 10.25 27.40 -20.16
CA VAL A 42 10.44 27.04 -18.75
C VAL A 42 9.14 26.47 -18.20
N VAL A 43 9.20 25.19 -17.85
CA VAL A 43 8.11 24.44 -17.26
C VAL A 43 8.12 24.63 -15.74
N LEU A 44 7.00 25.08 -15.19
CA LEU A 44 6.85 25.41 -13.78
C LEU A 44 5.90 24.43 -13.09
N ARG A 45 6.31 23.88 -11.95
CA ARG A 45 5.38 23.19 -11.04
C ARG A 45 5.27 23.94 -9.74
N ARG A 46 4.04 24.29 -9.37
CA ARG A 46 3.74 24.99 -8.12
C ARG A 46 3.28 24.02 -7.03
N GLY A 47 3.73 24.29 -5.81
CA GLY A 47 3.26 23.62 -4.60
C GLY A 47 2.12 24.39 -3.93
N GLY A 48 1.87 24.08 -2.66
CA GLY A 48 0.92 24.80 -1.82
C GLY A 48 1.25 26.30 -1.75
N HIS A 49 0.21 27.13 -1.75
CA HIS A 49 0.32 28.60 -1.86
C HIS A 49 0.99 29.09 -3.15
N ARG A 50 0.93 28.32 -4.24
CA ARG A 50 1.40 28.72 -5.59
C ARG A 50 2.90 29.03 -5.71
N LYS A 51 3.70 28.62 -4.71
CA LYS A 51 5.17 28.71 -4.76
C LYS A 51 5.72 27.77 -5.81
N ILE A 52 6.65 28.25 -6.65
CA ILE A 52 7.35 27.40 -7.62
C ILE A 52 8.19 26.39 -6.84
N THR A 53 7.82 25.11 -6.95
CA THR A 53 8.52 23.99 -6.31
C THR A 53 9.50 23.29 -7.24
N ILE A 54 9.20 23.27 -8.54
CA ILE A 54 10.07 22.69 -9.57
C ILE A 54 10.12 23.66 -10.74
N ARG A 55 11.32 23.82 -11.29
CA ARG A 55 11.60 24.55 -12.53
C ARG A 55 12.38 23.61 -13.45
N GLU A 56 11.81 23.35 -14.60
CA GLU A 56 12.39 22.53 -15.68
C GLU A 56 12.55 23.39 -16.92
N PHE A 57 13.58 23.12 -17.70
CA PHE A 57 13.94 23.83 -18.91
C PHE A 57 13.70 22.88 -20.08
N ARG A 58 12.85 23.28 -21.04
CA ARG A 58 12.74 22.55 -22.30
C ARG A 58 13.91 22.94 -23.17
N LEU A 59 14.81 21.99 -23.38
CA LEU A 59 16.02 22.18 -24.19
C LEU A 59 15.87 21.48 -25.53
N SER A 60 16.47 22.05 -26.57
CA SER A 60 16.53 21.47 -27.91
C SER A 60 17.90 21.61 -28.54
N ALA A 61 18.27 20.66 -29.41
CA ALA A 61 19.47 20.73 -30.22
C ALA A 61 19.40 21.84 -31.28
N ASP A 62 18.21 22.15 -31.77
CA ASP A 62 17.94 23.12 -32.82
C ASP A 62 16.81 24.10 -32.44
N ALA A 63 16.68 25.19 -33.20
CA ALA A 63 15.67 26.22 -32.96
C ALA A 63 14.24 25.78 -33.32
N ALA A 64 14.08 24.77 -34.18
CA ALA A 64 12.79 24.23 -34.59
C ALA A 64 12.20 23.28 -33.54
N GLY A 65 13.00 22.80 -32.57
CA GLY A 65 12.53 21.91 -31.52
C GLY A 65 12.36 20.47 -31.98
N THR A 66 13.11 20.00 -32.97
CA THR A 66 12.88 18.65 -33.54
C THR A 66 13.13 17.52 -32.52
N MET A 67 14.06 17.74 -31.60
CA MET A 67 14.31 16.86 -30.45
C MET A 67 14.39 17.71 -29.18
N THR A 68 13.42 17.51 -28.27
CA THR A 68 13.36 18.25 -27.02
C THR A 68 13.50 17.36 -25.80
N ILE A 69 14.06 17.92 -24.73
CA ILE A 69 14.21 17.26 -23.43
C ILE A 69 13.76 18.22 -22.32
N LEU A 70 13.29 17.67 -21.20
CA LEU A 70 13.07 18.43 -19.97
C LEU A 70 14.27 18.25 -19.05
N CYS A 71 14.98 19.34 -18.81
CA CYS A 71 16.13 19.36 -17.92
C CYS A 71 15.81 20.15 -16.64
N ASN A 72 15.99 19.54 -15.47
CA ASN A 72 15.89 20.28 -14.21
C ASN A 72 17.25 20.88 -13.80
N ARG A 73 17.27 21.65 -12.72
CA ARG A 73 18.50 22.30 -12.23
C ARG A 73 19.64 21.32 -11.93
N ASP A 74 19.34 20.11 -11.47
CA ASP A 74 20.37 19.12 -11.16
C ASP A 74 20.90 18.47 -12.45
N GLY A 75 20.03 18.23 -13.44
CA GLY A 75 20.43 17.84 -14.79
C GLY A 75 21.37 18.85 -15.43
N LEU A 76 21.11 20.16 -15.27
CA LEU A 76 22.03 21.21 -15.75
C LEU A 76 23.41 21.14 -15.10
N LYS A 77 23.48 20.79 -13.81
CA LYS A 77 24.76 20.65 -13.07
C LYS A 77 25.53 19.40 -13.46
N THR A 78 24.83 18.30 -13.74
CA THR A 78 25.47 17.02 -14.08
C THR A 78 25.83 16.92 -15.57
N GLY A 79 25.24 17.76 -16.42
CA GLY A 79 25.49 17.74 -17.86
C GLY A 79 24.72 16.64 -18.61
N ILE A 80 23.83 15.90 -17.94
CA ILE A 80 23.09 14.75 -18.53
C ILE A 80 22.29 15.12 -19.78
N TRP A 81 21.89 16.39 -19.89
CA TRP A 81 21.15 16.93 -21.03
C TRP A 81 21.93 16.89 -22.35
N MET A 82 23.26 16.86 -22.32
CA MET A 82 24.09 16.79 -23.54
C MET A 82 24.01 15.42 -24.22
N GLU A 83 24.01 14.35 -23.41
CA GLU A 83 23.82 12.98 -23.90
C GLU A 83 22.42 12.80 -24.47
N GLN A 84 21.41 13.34 -23.77
CA GLN A 84 20.01 13.24 -24.20
C GLN A 84 19.70 14.08 -25.46
N LEU A 85 20.52 15.10 -25.76
CA LEU A 85 20.43 15.90 -26.99
C LEU A 85 21.40 15.45 -28.09
N ASP A 86 22.07 14.31 -27.91
CA ASP A 86 23.04 13.75 -28.86
C ASP A 86 24.14 14.73 -29.27
N PHE A 87 24.61 15.56 -28.33
CA PHE A 87 25.73 16.49 -28.56
C PHE A 87 27.12 15.83 -28.56
N GLY A 88 27.17 14.49 -28.56
CA GLY A 88 28.39 13.67 -28.66
C GLY A 88 29.11 13.42 -27.33
N PHE A 89 29.69 12.22 -27.19
CA PHE A 89 30.44 11.78 -26.01
C PHE A 89 31.87 12.34 -26.02
N ALA A 90 32.10 13.44 -25.30
CA ALA A 90 33.40 13.71 -24.69
C ALA A 90 33.23 13.76 -23.18
N PRO A 91 34.19 13.31 -22.36
CA PRO A 91 34.18 13.58 -20.92
C PRO A 91 34.38 15.08 -20.76
N LEU A 92 33.28 15.83 -20.75
CA LEU A 92 33.34 17.28 -20.71
C LEU A 92 33.84 17.71 -19.34
N ASP A 93 34.82 18.61 -19.36
CA ASP A 93 35.32 19.31 -18.18
C ASP A 93 34.12 19.91 -17.42
N ASP A 94 34.07 19.73 -16.10
CA ASP A 94 33.06 20.31 -15.20
C ASP A 94 32.87 21.83 -15.43
N LYS A 95 33.91 22.52 -15.91
CA LYS A 95 33.84 23.93 -16.32
C LYS A 95 32.97 24.17 -17.56
N VAL A 96 32.97 23.27 -18.55
CA VAL A 96 32.09 23.36 -19.73
C VAL A 96 30.64 23.20 -19.30
N VAL A 97 30.36 22.21 -18.45
CA VAL A 97 29.02 21.98 -17.89
C VAL A 97 28.52 23.20 -17.12
N LYS A 98 29.36 23.79 -16.28
CA LYS A 98 29.04 25.02 -15.52
C LYS A 98 28.83 26.24 -16.43
N ALA A 99 29.66 26.41 -17.45
CA ALA A 99 29.52 27.51 -18.41
C ALA A 99 28.22 27.39 -19.23
N ALA A 100 27.94 26.20 -19.76
CA ALA A 100 26.69 25.91 -20.47
C ALA A 100 25.47 26.06 -19.56
N GLY A 101 25.51 25.53 -18.33
CA GLY A 101 24.41 25.67 -17.36
C GLY A 101 24.12 27.13 -16.97
N THR A 102 25.16 27.97 -16.90
CA THR A 102 25.02 29.42 -16.68
C THR A 102 24.36 30.10 -17.88
N ALA A 103 24.81 29.78 -19.09
CA ALA A 103 24.23 30.30 -20.32
C ALA A 103 22.75 29.89 -20.49
N ILE A 104 22.42 28.63 -20.24
CA ILE A 104 21.04 28.11 -20.26
C ILE A 104 20.18 28.83 -19.22
N SER A 105 20.69 29.03 -18.00
CA SER A 105 19.95 29.73 -16.95
C SER A 105 19.63 31.18 -17.32
N LYS A 106 20.55 31.87 -17.99
CA LYS A 106 20.36 33.24 -18.48
C LYS A 106 19.36 33.28 -19.65
N LEU A 107 19.50 32.38 -20.62
CA LEU A 107 18.56 32.27 -21.74
C LEU A 107 17.13 31.94 -21.27
N ALA A 108 17.00 31.19 -20.19
CA ALA A 108 15.71 30.87 -19.58
C ALA A 108 15.01 32.07 -18.90
N GLU A 109 15.69 33.20 -18.68
CA GLU A 109 15.06 34.41 -18.14
C GLU A 109 14.05 35.01 -19.13
N ASP A 110 14.39 34.95 -20.42
CA ASP A 110 13.60 35.48 -21.54
C ASP A 110 12.68 34.43 -22.20
N ALA A 111 12.81 33.15 -21.83
CA ALA A 111 12.01 32.08 -22.41
C ALA A 111 10.55 32.07 -21.88
N PRO A 112 9.57 31.69 -22.72
CA PRO A 112 8.17 31.50 -22.32
C PRO A 112 8.02 30.59 -21.10
N ARG A 113 7.02 30.86 -20.25
CA ARG A 113 6.74 30.06 -19.05
C ARG A 113 5.41 29.32 -19.21
N VAL A 114 5.41 28.03 -18.89
CA VAL A 114 4.23 27.16 -18.93
C VAL A 114 4.08 26.41 -17.62
N GLU A 115 2.86 26.17 -17.19
CA GLU A 115 2.59 25.36 -16.00
C GLU A 115 2.63 23.87 -16.37
N ALA A 116 3.17 23.04 -15.47
CA ALA A 116 3.32 21.59 -15.65
C ALA A 116 2.06 20.80 -15.26
N VAL A 117 1.01 21.50 -14.81
CA VAL A 117 -0.23 20.92 -14.29
C VAL A 117 -1.37 21.79 -14.81
N PRO A 118 -2.48 21.20 -15.30
CA PRO A 118 -3.65 21.94 -15.72
C PRO A 118 -4.16 22.87 -14.60
N SER A 119 -4.45 24.12 -14.96
CA SER A 119 -4.93 25.10 -13.98
C SER A 119 -5.71 26.24 -14.63
N TRP A 120 -6.61 26.83 -13.84
CA TRP A 120 -7.32 28.03 -14.23
C TRP A 120 -6.47 29.29 -14.04
N THR A 121 -6.59 30.17 -15.03
CA THR A 121 -6.02 31.52 -15.08
C THR A 121 -7.10 32.52 -15.47
N ALA A 122 -6.78 33.81 -15.47
CA ALA A 122 -7.69 34.83 -16.01
C ALA A 122 -7.98 34.64 -17.51
N ASP A 123 -7.07 34.00 -18.24
CA ASP A 123 -7.20 33.69 -19.67
C ASP A 123 -7.90 32.34 -19.93
N GLY A 124 -8.58 31.78 -18.92
CA GLY A 124 -9.27 30.49 -19.00
C GLY A 124 -8.45 29.29 -18.50
N LEU A 125 -8.93 28.09 -18.83
CA LEU A 125 -8.31 26.82 -18.45
C LEU A 125 -7.07 26.53 -19.33
N GLN A 126 -5.92 26.48 -18.67
CA GLN A 126 -4.64 26.24 -19.33
C GLN A 126 -4.23 24.78 -19.21
N LEU A 127 -3.89 24.17 -20.34
CA LEU A 127 -3.27 22.85 -20.40
C LEU A 127 -1.75 22.97 -20.58
N PRO A 128 -0.96 22.14 -19.88
CA PRO A 128 0.46 21.98 -20.20
C PRO A 128 0.66 21.46 -21.65
N PRO A 129 1.85 21.62 -22.24
CA PRO A 129 2.23 20.92 -23.46
C PRO A 129 2.03 19.40 -23.32
N GLY A 130 1.61 18.73 -24.40
CA GLY A 130 1.16 17.33 -24.36
C GLY A 130 2.18 16.31 -23.84
N ASP A 131 3.47 16.62 -23.92
CA ASP A 131 4.57 15.76 -23.42
C ASP A 131 4.95 16.02 -21.95
N VAL A 132 4.45 17.11 -21.35
CA VAL A 132 4.59 17.44 -19.91
C VAL A 132 3.34 17.06 -19.12
N GLY A 133 2.19 17.24 -19.78
CA GLY A 133 0.87 17.14 -19.19
C GLY A 133 0.39 15.75 -18.82
N PRO A 134 -0.84 15.66 -18.29
CA PRO A 134 -1.52 14.38 -18.18
C PRO A 134 -1.75 13.82 -19.59
N TYR A 135 -1.18 12.64 -19.85
CA TYR A 135 -1.17 11.99 -21.15
C TYR A 135 -2.59 11.82 -21.73
N GLY A 136 -2.77 12.10 -23.02
CA GLY A 136 -4.04 11.96 -23.75
C GLY A 136 -5.03 13.12 -23.59
N TYR A 137 -4.95 13.93 -22.52
CA TYR A 137 -5.89 15.03 -22.32
C TYR A 137 -5.61 16.19 -23.29
N GLY A 138 -6.66 16.63 -23.98
CA GLY A 138 -6.61 17.71 -24.96
C GLY A 138 -6.13 17.28 -26.35
N ASP A 139 -5.74 16.02 -26.54
CA ASP A 139 -5.46 15.47 -27.87
C ASP A 139 -6.77 15.37 -28.65
N THR A 140 -6.78 15.84 -29.90
CA THR A 140 -7.98 15.87 -30.77
C THR A 140 -7.86 14.91 -31.94
N CYS A 141 -8.97 14.28 -32.34
CA CYS A 141 -9.06 13.39 -33.52
C CYS A 141 -9.93 13.98 -34.63
N GLY A 142 -9.53 13.82 -35.89
CA GLY A 142 -10.31 14.28 -37.05
C GLY A 142 -10.24 15.80 -37.25
N SER A 143 -11.07 16.33 -38.16
CA SER A 143 -11.23 17.79 -38.34
C SER A 143 -12.29 18.33 -37.38
N GLU A 144 -12.25 19.65 -37.12
CA GLU A 144 -13.24 20.28 -36.23
C GLU A 144 -14.66 20.15 -36.78
N GLU A 145 -14.85 20.22 -38.10
CA GLU A 145 -16.15 20.10 -38.75
C GLU A 145 -16.77 18.71 -38.52
N GLN A 146 -15.97 17.65 -38.70
CA GLN A 146 -16.42 16.28 -38.44
C GLN A 146 -16.73 16.07 -36.96
N ALA A 147 -15.90 16.64 -36.08
CA ALA A 147 -16.11 16.56 -34.65
C ALA A 147 -17.41 17.24 -34.21
N ARG A 148 -17.76 18.39 -34.79
CA ARG A 148 -19.05 19.06 -34.53
C ARG A 148 -20.21 18.13 -34.87
N GLU A 149 -20.24 17.54 -36.08
CA GLU A 149 -21.32 16.60 -36.46
C GLU A 149 -21.47 15.43 -35.47
N ILE A 150 -20.34 14.84 -35.05
CA ILE A 150 -20.32 13.71 -34.11
C ILE A 150 -20.82 14.12 -32.72
N TRP A 151 -20.35 15.25 -32.20
CA TRP A 151 -20.72 15.73 -30.87
C TRP A 151 -22.12 16.33 -30.81
N ASP A 152 -22.61 16.92 -31.90
CA ASP A 152 -24.01 17.35 -32.03
C ASP A 152 -24.94 16.13 -32.02
N ARG A 153 -24.55 15.02 -32.68
CA ARG A 153 -25.30 13.75 -32.59
C ARG A 153 -25.28 13.19 -31.17
N ALA A 154 -24.13 13.15 -30.51
CA ALA A 154 -24.01 12.70 -29.13
C ALA A 154 -24.86 13.57 -28.17
N GLY A 155 -24.83 14.89 -28.34
CA GLY A 155 -25.65 15.83 -27.57
C GLY A 155 -27.14 15.64 -27.78
N THR A 156 -27.56 15.39 -29.01
CA THR A 156 -28.95 15.08 -29.35
C THR A 156 -29.41 13.80 -28.65
N ILE A 157 -28.62 12.72 -28.72
CA ILE A 157 -28.93 11.45 -28.05
C ILE A 157 -29.08 11.65 -26.54
N LEU A 158 -28.15 12.37 -25.90
CA LEU A 158 -28.25 12.65 -24.46
C LEU A 158 -29.45 13.55 -24.10
N GLY A 159 -30.02 14.29 -25.06
CA GLY A 159 -31.26 15.04 -24.91
C GLY A 159 -32.54 14.23 -25.12
N GLU A 160 -32.46 12.99 -25.63
CA GLU A 160 -33.62 12.11 -25.82
C GLU A 160 -34.07 11.44 -24.51
N GLU A 161 -35.36 11.14 -24.39
CA GLU A 161 -35.93 10.50 -23.19
C GLU A 161 -35.31 9.11 -22.93
N GLY A 162 -35.07 8.76 -21.67
CA GLY A 162 -34.42 7.50 -21.27
C GLY A 162 -32.90 7.59 -21.11
N ASN A 163 -32.28 8.71 -21.50
CA ASN A 163 -30.84 8.98 -21.35
C ASN A 163 -30.51 9.93 -20.18
N GLU A 164 -31.41 10.10 -19.22
CA GLU A 164 -31.30 11.12 -18.16
C GLU A 164 -30.05 10.96 -17.29
N ASN A 165 -29.75 9.72 -16.86
CA ASN A 165 -28.55 9.44 -16.06
C ASN A 165 -27.27 9.63 -16.90
N GLY A 166 -27.31 9.31 -18.19
CA GLY A 166 -26.19 9.55 -19.11
C GLY A 166 -25.89 11.04 -19.29
N ALA A 167 -26.94 11.86 -19.44
CA ALA A 167 -26.83 13.31 -19.53
C ALA A 167 -26.28 13.91 -18.23
N LEU A 168 -26.77 13.46 -17.06
CA LEU A 168 -26.23 13.88 -15.77
C LEU A 168 -24.76 13.45 -15.60
N PHE A 169 -24.39 12.23 -16.01
CA PHE A 169 -23.03 11.72 -15.91
C PHE A 169 -22.04 12.52 -16.76
N MET A 170 -22.39 12.81 -18.02
CA MET A 170 -21.62 13.72 -18.89
C MET A 170 -21.50 15.11 -18.26
N GLY A 171 -22.62 15.64 -17.77
CA GLY A 171 -22.66 16.94 -17.12
C GLY A 171 -21.77 17.02 -15.87
N VAL A 172 -21.73 15.97 -15.04
CA VAL A 172 -20.85 15.93 -13.86
C VAL A 172 -19.38 15.99 -14.27
N ALA A 173 -19.00 15.30 -15.35
CA ALA A 173 -17.62 15.33 -15.83
C ALA A 173 -17.22 16.73 -16.33
N ILE A 174 -18.08 17.40 -17.10
CA ILE A 174 -17.83 18.75 -17.63
C ILE A 174 -17.85 19.79 -16.51
N GLY A 175 -18.87 19.77 -15.65
CA GLY A 175 -19.00 20.66 -14.51
C GLY A 175 -17.84 20.52 -13.51
N GLY A 176 -17.24 19.33 -13.42
CA GLY A 176 -16.09 19.03 -12.58
C GLY A 176 -14.86 19.93 -12.83
N LEU A 177 -14.70 20.46 -14.05
CA LEU A 177 -13.64 21.39 -14.41
C LEU A 177 -13.66 22.68 -13.57
N PHE A 178 -14.83 23.07 -13.05
CA PHE A 178 -15.05 24.34 -12.37
C PHE A 178 -15.00 24.26 -10.84
N LEU A 179 -14.70 23.10 -10.27
CA LEU A 179 -14.57 22.98 -8.81
C LEU A 179 -13.39 23.79 -8.25
N ALA A 180 -12.27 23.84 -9.00
CA ALA A 180 -11.08 24.59 -8.63
C ALA A 180 -11.32 26.11 -8.52
N PRO A 181 -11.79 26.82 -9.57
CA PRO A 181 -11.96 28.28 -9.54
C PRO A 181 -12.98 28.73 -8.48
N PHE A 182 -14.04 27.95 -8.24
CA PHE A 182 -15.08 28.27 -7.26
C PHE A 182 -14.83 27.67 -5.86
N LYS A 183 -13.66 27.07 -5.64
CA LYS A 183 -13.22 26.48 -4.37
C LYS A 183 -14.17 25.39 -3.82
N LEU A 184 -14.93 24.74 -4.67
CA LEU A 184 -15.86 23.67 -4.31
C LEU A 184 -15.10 22.40 -3.90
N GLN A 185 -15.79 21.49 -3.20
CA GLN A 185 -15.21 20.26 -2.69
C GLN A 185 -15.13 19.21 -3.80
N CYS A 186 -14.06 18.41 -3.83
CA CYS A 186 -13.97 17.27 -4.75
C CYS A 186 -14.93 16.18 -4.30
N PHE A 187 -15.53 15.48 -5.26
CA PHE A 187 -16.43 14.37 -5.01
C PHE A 187 -16.22 13.28 -6.07
N ILE A 188 -16.78 12.10 -5.79
CA ILE A 188 -16.77 10.95 -6.69
C ILE A 188 -18.16 10.85 -7.32
N CYS A 189 -18.22 10.61 -8.62
CA CYS A 189 -19.42 10.23 -9.35
C CYS A 189 -19.27 8.77 -9.74
N HIS A 190 -20.10 7.89 -9.20
CA HIS A 190 -20.00 6.46 -9.37
C HIS A 190 -21.26 5.92 -10.02
N THR A 191 -21.13 5.09 -11.05
CA THR A 191 -22.25 4.31 -11.60
C THR A 191 -22.06 2.85 -11.24
N CYS A 192 -23.08 2.24 -10.59
CA CYS A 192 -23.05 0.86 -10.13
C CYS A 192 -24.27 0.05 -10.57
N GLY A 193 -24.13 -1.28 -10.57
CA GLY A 193 -25.19 -2.25 -10.87
C GLY A 193 -24.80 -3.27 -11.93
N GLY A 194 -25.74 -4.16 -12.30
CA GLY A 194 -25.47 -5.31 -13.17
C GLY A 194 -24.89 -4.97 -14.56
N SER A 195 -24.16 -5.92 -15.15
CA SER A 195 -23.65 -5.81 -16.52
C SER A 195 -24.80 -5.61 -17.51
N SER A 196 -24.70 -4.64 -18.45
CA SER A 196 -25.63 -4.27 -19.55
C SER A 196 -26.38 -2.92 -19.47
N GLY A 197 -26.19 -2.08 -18.44
CA GLY A 197 -26.86 -0.77 -18.32
C GLY A 197 -26.25 0.41 -19.10
N GLY A 198 -25.30 0.17 -20.01
CA GLY A 198 -24.61 1.25 -20.76
C GLY A 198 -23.48 1.97 -20.01
N LYS A 199 -23.12 1.55 -18.79
CA LYS A 199 -22.07 2.15 -17.94
C LYS A 199 -20.74 2.38 -18.64
N SER A 200 -20.22 1.36 -19.30
CA SER A 200 -18.93 1.44 -19.99
C SER A 200 -19.02 2.33 -21.24
N SER A 201 -20.14 2.29 -21.95
CA SER A 201 -20.36 3.09 -23.17
C SER A 201 -20.44 4.58 -22.86
N ILE A 202 -21.22 4.98 -21.85
CA ILE A 202 -21.29 6.37 -21.42
C ILE A 202 -19.96 6.85 -20.82
N MET A 203 -19.24 5.98 -20.10
CA MET A 203 -17.89 6.29 -19.61
C MET A 203 -16.95 6.58 -20.77
N LYS A 204 -16.92 5.74 -21.82
CA LYS A 204 -16.09 5.97 -23.01
C LYS A 204 -16.41 7.29 -23.71
N LEU A 205 -17.71 7.58 -23.94
CA LEU A 205 -18.13 8.85 -24.53
C LEU A 205 -17.72 10.03 -23.64
N THR A 206 -17.92 9.93 -22.32
CA THR A 206 -17.57 11.01 -21.40
C THR A 206 -16.06 11.23 -21.36
N VAL A 207 -15.26 10.17 -21.41
CA VAL A 207 -13.80 10.24 -21.50
C VAL A 207 -13.39 10.89 -22.82
N SER A 208 -14.01 10.50 -23.94
CA SER A 208 -13.65 11.03 -25.26
C SER A 208 -13.86 12.53 -25.37
N ALA A 209 -14.72 13.13 -24.53
CA ALA A 209 -14.87 14.58 -24.44
C ALA A 209 -13.56 15.30 -24.02
N PHE A 210 -12.69 14.60 -23.28
CA PHE A 210 -11.44 15.15 -22.72
C PHE A 210 -10.19 14.74 -23.51
N GLY A 211 -10.24 13.65 -24.26
CA GLY A 211 -9.09 13.14 -25.01
C GLY A 211 -9.24 11.67 -25.39
N ARG A 212 -8.16 11.04 -25.88
CA ARG A 212 -8.21 9.64 -26.32
C ARG A 212 -8.53 8.67 -25.18
N VAL A 213 -9.52 7.80 -25.37
CA VAL A 213 -10.08 6.94 -24.32
C VAL A 213 -9.03 6.06 -23.65
N GLU A 214 -8.17 5.41 -24.44
CA GLU A 214 -7.15 4.48 -23.96
C GLU A 214 -6.06 5.15 -23.09
N ASP A 215 -5.87 6.45 -23.28
CA ASP A 215 -4.84 7.21 -22.58
C ASP A 215 -5.39 7.87 -21.31
N VAL A 216 -6.62 8.36 -21.40
CA VAL A 216 -7.28 9.15 -20.36
C VAL A 216 -7.94 8.25 -19.31
N MET A 217 -8.55 7.14 -19.73
CA MET A 217 -9.27 6.24 -18.83
C MET A 217 -8.31 5.29 -18.12
N GLY A 218 -8.17 5.47 -16.81
CA GLY A 218 -7.42 4.55 -15.97
C GLY A 218 -8.30 3.46 -15.37
N ASN A 219 -7.68 2.46 -14.77
CA ASN A 219 -8.35 1.50 -13.89
C ASN A 219 -8.03 1.79 -12.42
N TRP A 220 -8.79 1.16 -11.51
CA TRP A 220 -8.54 1.26 -10.08
C TRP A 220 -7.32 0.44 -9.58
N ASN A 221 -6.67 -0.35 -10.43
CA ASN A 221 -5.53 -1.22 -10.11
C ASN A 221 -4.20 -0.44 -9.97
N LEU A 222 -4.21 0.63 -9.16
CA LEU A 222 -3.04 1.43 -8.82
C LEU A 222 -2.80 1.36 -7.31
N ALA A 223 -1.53 1.25 -6.91
CA ALA A 223 -1.17 1.39 -5.50
C ALA A 223 -1.72 2.71 -4.94
N LYS A 224 -2.15 2.76 -3.67
CA LYS A 224 -2.69 3.98 -3.00
C LYS A 224 -1.86 5.25 -3.24
N VAL A 225 -0.54 5.09 -3.43
CA VAL A 225 0.38 6.18 -3.76
C VAL A 225 0.27 6.68 -5.20
N GLY A 226 0.04 5.78 -6.16
CA GLY A 226 -0.14 6.09 -7.58
C GLY A 226 -1.39 6.91 -7.84
N ASN A 227 -2.53 6.56 -7.22
CA ASN A 227 -3.78 7.31 -7.39
C ASN A 227 -3.65 8.79 -6.97
N SER A 228 -3.02 9.07 -5.83
CA SER A 228 -2.79 10.47 -5.42
C SER A 228 -1.80 11.21 -6.31
N GLU A 229 -0.74 10.54 -6.79
CA GLU A 229 0.23 11.17 -7.69
C GLU A 229 -0.39 11.51 -9.05
N ASP A 230 -1.28 10.66 -9.53
CA ASP A 230 -2.01 10.89 -10.78
C ASP A 230 -3.00 12.06 -10.67
N LEU A 231 -3.80 12.11 -9.61
CA LEU A 231 -4.70 13.25 -9.35
C LEU A 231 -3.94 14.58 -9.25
N LEU A 232 -2.76 14.59 -8.65
CA LEU A 232 -1.93 15.80 -8.57
C LEU A 232 -1.41 16.28 -9.93
N ARG A 233 -1.28 15.39 -10.92
CA ARG A 233 -0.91 15.75 -12.31
C ARG A 233 -2.11 16.31 -13.08
N LEU A 234 -3.32 15.83 -12.78
CA LEU A 234 -4.55 16.33 -13.39
C LEU A 234 -4.92 17.73 -12.90
N GLY A 235 -4.56 18.10 -11.66
CA GLY A 235 -4.78 19.43 -11.12
C GLY A 235 -6.28 19.73 -10.91
N CYS A 236 -6.95 20.18 -11.97
CA CYS A 236 -8.39 20.44 -12.02
C CYS A 236 -9.15 19.66 -13.10
N LEU A 237 -8.48 18.81 -13.88
CA LEU A 237 -9.17 17.97 -14.87
C LEU A 237 -9.95 16.84 -14.21
N THR A 238 -11.05 16.45 -14.82
CA THR A 238 -11.88 15.32 -14.39
C THR A 238 -11.07 14.03 -14.52
N ASN A 239 -11.10 13.18 -13.49
CA ASN A 239 -10.39 11.90 -13.47
C ASN A 239 -11.36 10.76 -13.81
N PHE A 240 -10.90 9.78 -14.59
CA PHE A 240 -11.71 8.64 -15.01
C PHE A 240 -11.10 7.32 -14.53
N ARG A 241 -11.94 6.49 -13.88
CA ARG A 241 -11.54 5.21 -13.29
C ARG A 241 -12.57 4.11 -13.54
N ASP A 242 -12.22 3.16 -14.38
CA ASP A 242 -13.06 2.02 -14.67
C ASP A 242 -12.80 0.82 -13.73
N GLU A 243 -13.86 0.04 -13.52
CA GLU A 243 -13.93 -1.23 -12.80
C GLU A 243 -13.33 -1.21 -11.38
N ILE A 244 -14.11 -0.70 -10.42
CA ILE A 244 -13.68 -0.68 -9.02
C ILE A 244 -13.41 -2.07 -8.42
N GLY A 245 -14.04 -3.12 -8.95
CA GLY A 245 -13.82 -4.51 -8.54
C GLY A 245 -12.36 -4.97 -8.70
N MET A 246 -11.55 -4.26 -9.51
CA MET A 246 -10.13 -4.52 -9.66
C MET A 246 -9.28 -4.18 -8.42
N MET A 247 -9.80 -3.43 -7.44
CA MET A 247 -9.06 -3.13 -6.20
C MET A 247 -8.92 -4.33 -5.24
N GLY A 248 -9.49 -5.49 -5.57
CA GLY A 248 -9.55 -6.64 -4.66
C GLY A 248 -10.57 -6.43 -3.54
N ARG A 249 -10.70 -7.41 -2.62
CA ARG A 249 -11.60 -7.30 -1.47
C ARG A 249 -11.08 -6.24 -0.49
N LEU A 250 -11.54 -4.99 -0.64
CA LEU A 250 -11.31 -3.93 0.33
C LEU A 250 -12.16 -4.17 1.58
N THR A 251 -11.60 -3.92 2.75
CA THR A 251 -12.42 -3.79 3.95
C THR A 251 -13.20 -2.47 3.90
N PRO A 252 -14.38 -2.36 4.54
CA PRO A 252 -15.18 -1.13 4.54
C PRO A 252 -14.39 0.13 4.97
N ARG A 253 -13.56 -0.04 5.99
CA ARG A 253 -12.68 1.02 6.50
C ARG A 253 -11.61 1.46 5.50
N GLU A 254 -11.12 0.56 4.66
CA GLU A 254 -10.14 0.90 3.63
C GLU A 254 -10.79 1.63 2.46
N ALA A 255 -12.01 1.24 2.07
CA ALA A 255 -12.79 1.96 1.07
C ALA A 255 -13.07 3.41 1.55
N GLU A 256 -13.52 3.58 2.79
CA GLU A 256 -13.70 4.90 3.43
C GLU A 256 -12.44 5.75 3.36
N GLN A 257 -11.29 5.21 3.80
CA GLN A 257 -10.02 5.93 3.79
C GLN A 257 -9.61 6.38 2.39
N ILE A 258 -9.83 5.54 1.37
CA ILE A 258 -9.54 5.88 -0.02
C ILE A 258 -10.46 7.01 -0.48
N ILE A 259 -11.77 6.90 -0.24
CA ILE A 259 -12.75 7.92 -0.66
C ILE A 259 -12.43 9.27 0.01
N PHE A 260 -12.16 9.29 1.32
CA PHE A 260 -11.76 10.53 2.02
C PHE A 260 -10.46 11.10 1.45
N GLN A 261 -9.44 10.27 1.25
CA GLN A 261 -8.15 10.74 0.70
C GLN A 261 -8.30 11.36 -0.69
N LEU A 262 -9.12 10.78 -1.56
CA LEU A 262 -9.36 11.26 -2.92
C LEU A 262 -10.18 12.56 -2.91
N THR A 263 -11.27 12.60 -2.15
CA THR A 263 -12.19 13.75 -2.07
C THR A 263 -11.64 14.94 -1.28
N GLU A 264 -10.61 14.74 -0.45
CA GLU A 264 -9.84 15.83 0.18
C GLU A 264 -8.78 16.44 -0.76
N GLY A 265 -8.74 16.02 -2.03
CA GLY A 265 -7.87 16.57 -3.06
C GLY A 265 -6.45 15.99 -3.05
N ALA A 266 -6.30 14.71 -2.64
CA ALA A 266 -5.05 13.95 -2.69
C ALA A 266 -3.86 14.65 -1.99
N GLN A 267 -4.14 15.41 -0.93
CA GLN A 267 -3.15 16.20 -0.22
C GLN A 267 -2.04 15.35 0.41
N ARG A 268 -0.79 15.82 0.28
CA ARG A 268 0.34 15.27 1.01
C ARG A 268 1.14 16.38 1.67
N THR A 269 1.39 16.22 2.96
CA THR A 269 2.35 17.06 3.67
C THR A 269 3.72 16.41 3.53
N ARG A 270 4.66 17.07 2.85
CA ARG A 270 6.06 16.62 2.76
C ARG A 270 6.92 17.52 3.64
N ALA A 271 7.68 16.93 4.56
CA ALA A 271 8.73 17.64 5.27
C ALA A 271 9.91 17.87 4.30
N ARG A 272 10.42 19.11 4.19
CA ARG A 272 11.61 19.38 3.38
C ARG A 272 12.81 18.62 3.91
N GLN A 273 13.61 18.11 2.99
CA GLN A 273 14.78 17.30 3.34
C GLN A 273 15.93 18.13 3.93
N LYS A 274 15.97 19.45 3.63
CA LYS A 274 16.88 20.46 4.19
C LYS A 274 16.09 21.76 4.48
N GLY A 275 16.22 22.32 5.70
CA GLY A 275 15.72 23.66 6.04
C GLY A 275 14.31 23.77 6.65
N GLY A 276 13.94 22.92 7.62
CA GLY A 276 12.92 23.21 8.65
C GLY A 276 11.47 23.52 8.23
N GLY A 277 11.11 23.42 6.95
CA GLY A 277 9.76 23.75 6.46
C GLY A 277 8.95 22.52 6.03
N THR A 278 7.64 22.54 6.25
CA THR A 278 6.70 21.63 5.59
C THR A 278 6.24 22.25 4.26
N ASP A 279 6.55 21.61 3.14
CA ASP A 279 5.92 21.97 1.86
C ASP A 279 4.58 21.22 1.78
N ARG A 280 3.48 21.98 1.83
CA ARG A 280 2.17 21.47 1.42
C ARG A 280 2.20 21.28 -0.09
N THR A 281 1.84 20.10 -0.59
CA THR A 281 1.67 19.92 -2.05
C THR A 281 0.50 20.74 -2.57
N ALA A 282 0.47 21.04 -3.87
CA ALA A 282 -0.76 21.47 -4.52
C ALA A 282 -1.87 20.42 -4.29
N LYS A 283 -3.14 20.82 -4.41
CA LYS A 283 -4.30 19.94 -4.22
C LYS A 283 -4.93 19.65 -5.57
N TYR A 284 -5.41 18.42 -5.74
CA TYR A 284 -6.36 18.11 -6.80
C TYR A 284 -7.72 18.74 -6.47
N LYS A 285 -8.37 19.34 -7.46
CA LYS A 285 -9.67 20.03 -7.36
C LYS A 285 -10.51 19.73 -8.60
N GLY A 286 -11.11 18.54 -8.65
CA GLY A 286 -11.98 18.08 -9.73
C GLY A 286 -12.87 16.92 -9.29
N VAL A 287 -13.55 16.29 -10.24
CA VAL A 287 -14.43 15.13 -10.00
C VAL A 287 -13.74 13.84 -10.43
N ILE A 288 -13.98 12.77 -9.68
CA ILE A 288 -13.52 11.43 -10.04
C ILE A 288 -14.73 10.63 -10.52
N MET A 289 -14.74 10.31 -11.81
CA MET A 289 -15.74 9.47 -12.45
C MET A 289 -15.35 8.02 -12.29
N SER A 290 -16.27 7.19 -11.82
CA SER A 290 -16.04 5.79 -11.52
C SER A 290 -17.19 4.90 -12.00
N SER A 291 -16.85 3.66 -12.34
CA SER A 291 -17.81 2.59 -12.65
C SER A 291 -17.48 1.31 -11.88
N GLY A 292 -18.49 0.48 -11.65
CA GLY A 292 -18.34 -0.83 -11.02
C GLY A 292 -19.64 -1.61 -10.99
N ASN A 293 -19.59 -2.86 -10.53
CA ASN A 293 -20.81 -3.63 -10.24
C ASN A 293 -21.32 -3.34 -8.82
N ASP A 294 -20.41 -3.11 -7.89
CA ASP A 294 -20.70 -2.92 -6.47
C ASP A 294 -20.90 -1.43 -6.13
N SER A 295 -21.82 -1.15 -5.21
CA SER A 295 -22.06 0.20 -4.66
C SER A 295 -20.86 0.69 -3.84
N LEU A 296 -20.43 1.93 -4.06
CA LEU A 296 -19.39 2.57 -3.26
C LEU A 296 -19.93 2.97 -1.88
N LEU A 297 -21.18 3.42 -1.82
CA LEU A 297 -21.85 3.75 -0.56
C LEU A 297 -22.15 2.49 0.27
N GLY A 298 -22.47 1.38 -0.39
CA GLY A 298 -22.73 0.09 0.23
C GLY A 298 -21.49 -0.64 0.74
N MET A 299 -20.28 -0.26 0.29
CA MET A 299 -19.03 -0.83 0.77
C MET A 299 -18.60 -0.32 2.15
N ALA A 300 -19.20 0.75 2.68
CA ALA A 300 -18.70 1.47 3.85
C ALA A 300 -19.57 1.34 5.11
N THR A 301 -18.96 1.59 6.27
CA THR A 301 -19.60 1.51 7.61
C THR A 301 -20.12 2.85 8.13
N GLU A 302 -19.47 3.98 7.83
CA GLU A 302 -19.95 5.33 8.14
C GLU A 302 -20.55 6.01 6.91
N GLN A 303 -21.88 6.13 6.85
CA GLN A 303 -22.55 6.60 5.63
C GLN A 303 -22.69 8.12 5.52
N GLU A 304 -22.88 8.86 6.63
CA GLU A 304 -23.17 10.30 6.57
C GLU A 304 -22.01 11.12 5.93
N GLY A 305 -20.77 10.80 6.28
CA GLY A 305 -19.59 11.47 5.73
C GLY A 305 -19.32 11.14 4.27
N LEU A 306 -19.73 9.96 3.80
CA LEU A 306 -19.54 9.48 2.43
C LEU A 306 -20.66 9.90 1.49
N ASN A 307 -21.91 9.93 1.96
CA ASN A 307 -23.08 10.35 1.18
C ASN A 307 -22.95 11.78 0.64
N VAL A 308 -22.25 12.67 1.35
CA VAL A 308 -21.98 14.04 0.88
C VAL A 308 -20.81 14.15 -0.11
N ARG A 309 -20.10 13.04 -0.39
CA ARG A 309 -18.84 12.97 -1.16
C ARG A 309 -18.91 12.03 -2.36
N VAL A 310 -19.94 11.18 -2.45
CA VAL A 310 -20.16 10.23 -3.54
C VAL A 310 -21.57 10.43 -4.09
N LEU A 311 -21.65 10.81 -5.36
CA LEU A 311 -22.88 10.73 -6.14
C LEU A 311 -22.93 9.33 -6.78
N GLU A 312 -23.91 8.52 -6.40
CA GLU A 312 -24.04 7.16 -6.91
C GLU A 312 -25.25 7.08 -7.84
N LEU A 313 -25.01 6.95 -9.15
CA LEU A 313 -26.05 6.87 -10.16
C LEU A 313 -26.49 5.42 -10.37
N PRO A 314 -27.79 5.21 -10.65
CA PRO A 314 -28.32 3.90 -10.97
C PRO A 314 -27.74 3.36 -12.30
N ASN A 315 -27.88 2.04 -12.50
CA ASN A 315 -27.23 1.31 -13.58
C ASN A 315 -27.64 1.75 -15.00
N GLN A 316 -28.88 2.20 -15.19
CA GLN A 316 -29.41 2.51 -16.52
C GLN A 316 -28.94 3.90 -16.95
N MET A 317 -27.91 3.92 -17.80
CA MET A 317 -27.28 5.15 -18.30
C MET A 317 -27.83 5.58 -19.67
N THR A 318 -28.35 4.63 -20.45
CA THR A 318 -28.93 4.85 -21.78
C THR A 318 -30.32 4.22 -21.87
N ALA A 319 -31.13 4.70 -22.81
CA ALA A 319 -32.49 4.22 -23.04
C ALA A 319 -32.52 2.73 -23.40
N ASP A 320 -31.61 2.32 -24.29
CA ASP A 320 -31.47 0.94 -24.76
C ASP A 320 -30.02 0.59 -25.16
N ALA A 321 -29.82 -0.65 -25.61
CA ALA A 321 -28.53 -1.19 -26.01
C ALA A 321 -28.02 -0.58 -27.34
N GLU A 322 -28.92 -0.29 -28.28
CA GLU A 322 -28.56 0.29 -29.58
C GLU A 322 -27.99 1.70 -29.39
N THR A 323 -28.62 2.49 -28.53
CA THR A 323 -28.16 3.81 -28.10
C THR A 323 -26.79 3.72 -27.42
N SER A 324 -26.60 2.73 -26.54
CA SER A 324 -25.31 2.48 -25.88
C SER A 324 -24.20 2.19 -26.90
N ASP A 325 -24.47 1.33 -27.89
CA ASP A 325 -23.50 0.97 -28.93
C ASP A 325 -23.21 2.14 -29.87
N GLU A 326 -24.21 2.98 -30.17
CA GLU A 326 -24.02 4.22 -30.93
C GLU A 326 -23.10 5.19 -30.19
N LEU A 327 -23.37 5.47 -28.91
CA LEU A 327 -22.52 6.37 -28.11
C LEU A 327 -21.08 5.86 -27.99
N ALA A 328 -20.90 4.54 -27.80
CA ALA A 328 -19.58 3.93 -27.77
C ALA A 328 -18.82 4.11 -29.10
N ARG A 329 -19.52 4.00 -30.23
CA ARG A 329 -18.94 4.22 -31.57
C ARG A 329 -18.56 5.68 -31.80
N LEU A 330 -19.41 6.63 -31.40
CA LEU A 330 -19.14 8.06 -31.55
C LEU A 330 -17.89 8.48 -30.76
N ALA A 331 -17.66 7.86 -29.59
CA ALA A 331 -16.49 8.13 -28.75
C ALA A 331 -15.14 7.91 -29.46
N ASP A 332 -15.07 6.93 -30.37
CA ASP A 332 -13.84 6.56 -31.09
C ASP A 332 -13.58 7.45 -32.32
N LEU A 333 -14.60 8.17 -32.81
CA LEU A 333 -14.54 8.91 -34.08
C LEU A 333 -14.02 10.34 -33.93
N ALA A 334 -14.33 11.03 -32.83
CA ALA A 334 -13.85 12.40 -32.57
C ALA A 334 -13.68 12.66 -31.07
N TYR A 335 -12.47 12.51 -30.55
CA TYR A 335 -12.15 12.77 -29.15
C TYR A 335 -11.45 14.14 -28.94
N GLY A 336 -11.45 14.65 -27.71
CA GLY A 336 -10.76 15.85 -27.22
C GLY A 336 -11.41 17.20 -27.52
N TRP A 337 -12.34 17.24 -28.48
CA TRP A 337 -12.94 18.49 -28.96
C TRP A 337 -13.79 19.23 -27.93
N PRO A 338 -14.67 18.58 -27.14
CA PRO A 338 -15.43 19.28 -26.11
C PRO A 338 -14.55 20.01 -25.09
N LEU A 339 -13.45 19.40 -24.63
CA LEU A 339 -12.52 20.08 -23.73
C LEU A 339 -11.86 21.30 -24.40
N LYS A 340 -11.57 21.24 -25.71
CA LYS A 340 -11.08 22.39 -26.46
C LYS A 340 -12.14 23.51 -26.50
N TRP A 341 -13.37 23.20 -26.88
CA TRP A 341 -14.47 24.19 -26.93
C TRP A 341 -14.78 24.78 -25.55
N MET A 342 -14.74 23.97 -24.49
CA MET A 342 -14.88 24.48 -23.11
C MET A 342 -13.80 25.49 -22.74
N ARG A 343 -12.58 25.32 -23.24
CA ARG A 343 -11.48 26.26 -22.99
C ARG A 343 -11.61 27.55 -23.79
N ASP A 344 -12.12 27.44 -25.02
CA ASP A 344 -12.18 28.55 -25.97
C ASP A 344 -13.46 29.40 -25.79
N ASP A 345 -14.59 28.76 -25.47
CA ASP A 345 -15.93 29.36 -25.55
C ASP A 345 -16.58 29.65 -24.18
N ILE A 346 -16.13 29.02 -23.09
CA ILE A 346 -16.78 29.10 -21.77
C ILE A 346 -15.98 29.95 -20.78
N THR A 347 -16.63 30.97 -20.22
CA THR A 347 -16.08 31.84 -19.17
C THR A 347 -16.43 31.35 -17.77
N LEU A 348 -15.70 31.82 -16.75
CA LEU A 348 -16.02 31.53 -15.36
C LEU A 348 -17.37 32.12 -14.95
N GLU A 349 -17.70 33.31 -15.44
CA GLU A 349 -18.97 33.97 -15.17
C GLU A 349 -20.15 33.16 -15.75
N GLY A 350 -20.03 32.71 -17.01
CA GLY A 350 -21.04 31.88 -17.65
C GLY A 350 -21.21 30.53 -16.95
N ALA A 351 -20.10 29.88 -16.58
CA ALA A 351 -20.15 28.63 -15.82
C ALA A 351 -20.81 28.80 -14.44
N TRP A 352 -20.53 29.90 -13.74
CA TRP A 352 -21.19 30.16 -12.45
C TRP A 352 -22.68 30.42 -12.61
N GLU A 353 -23.08 31.15 -13.64
CA GLU A 353 -24.49 31.43 -13.93
C GLU A 353 -25.28 30.11 -14.07
N GLU A 354 -24.76 29.15 -14.83
CA GLU A 354 -25.38 27.83 -14.97
C GLU A 354 -25.40 27.04 -13.65
N ILE A 355 -24.34 27.12 -12.84
CA ILE A 355 -24.32 26.51 -11.49
C ILE A 355 -25.39 27.14 -10.58
N ALA A 356 -25.56 28.45 -10.63
CA ALA A 356 -26.55 29.16 -9.84
C ALA A 356 -27.98 28.80 -10.28
N LYS A 357 -28.23 28.71 -11.60
CA LYS A 357 -29.51 28.24 -12.15
C LYS A 357 -29.81 26.81 -11.70
N ALA A 358 -28.86 25.90 -11.84
CA ALA A 358 -29.01 24.50 -11.42
C ALA A 358 -29.32 24.37 -9.90
N ARG A 359 -28.66 25.15 -9.04
CA ARG A 359 -28.93 25.16 -7.59
C ARG A 359 -30.35 25.62 -7.27
N ARG A 360 -30.82 26.66 -7.96
CA ARG A 360 -32.18 27.17 -7.80
C ARG A 360 -33.20 26.13 -8.25
N ASP A 361 -33.01 25.55 -9.44
CA ASP A 361 -33.95 24.61 -10.05
C ASP A 361 -34.04 23.30 -9.26
N LEU A 362 -32.94 22.84 -8.64
CA LEU A 362 -32.90 21.70 -7.72
C LEU A 362 -33.41 22.03 -6.29
N GLY A 363 -33.67 23.30 -5.98
CA GLY A 363 -34.07 23.74 -4.64
C GLY A 363 -32.96 23.64 -3.57
N VAL A 364 -31.69 23.58 -3.97
CA VAL A 364 -30.54 23.39 -3.07
C VAL A 364 -30.43 24.50 -2.03
N ASP A 365 -30.80 25.72 -2.39
CA ASP A 365 -30.71 26.88 -1.50
C ASP A 365 -31.80 26.91 -0.41
N ARG A 366 -32.77 26.00 -0.46
CA ARG A 366 -33.82 25.84 0.56
C ARG A 366 -33.44 24.84 1.66
N VAL A 367 -32.40 24.05 1.46
CA VAL A 367 -31.92 23.05 2.41
C VAL A 367 -30.59 23.49 3.04
N THR A 368 -30.23 22.90 4.18
CA THR A 368 -28.97 23.21 4.87
C THR A 368 -28.21 21.93 5.23
N GLY A 369 -26.99 22.07 5.76
CA GLY A 369 -26.24 20.94 6.29
C GLY A 369 -25.81 19.90 5.22
N PRO A 370 -25.86 18.60 5.54
CA PRO A 370 -25.53 17.51 4.61
C PRO A 370 -26.33 17.55 3.30
N ASP A 371 -27.64 17.79 3.35
CA ASP A 371 -28.52 17.82 2.17
C ASP A 371 -28.07 18.88 1.16
N ALA A 372 -27.76 20.09 1.65
CA ALA A 372 -27.25 21.17 0.80
C ALA A 372 -25.91 20.81 0.12
N ARG A 373 -25.08 19.96 0.74
CA ARG A 373 -23.82 19.51 0.13
C ARG A 373 -24.06 18.51 -0.99
N ILE A 374 -24.98 17.56 -0.80
CA ILE A 374 -25.39 16.63 -1.87
C ILE A 374 -25.96 17.42 -3.04
N GLY A 375 -26.93 18.30 -2.78
CA GLY A 375 -27.57 19.12 -3.81
C GLY A 375 -26.60 20.00 -4.59
N ARG A 376 -25.56 20.56 -3.94
CA ARG A 376 -24.49 21.30 -4.63
C ARG A 376 -23.70 20.44 -5.61
N ASN A 377 -23.38 19.20 -5.26
CA ASN A 377 -22.66 18.30 -6.17
C ASN A 377 -23.54 17.90 -7.36
N VAL A 378 -24.83 17.64 -7.12
CA VAL A 378 -25.79 17.35 -8.21
C VAL A 378 -25.95 18.56 -9.13
N ALA A 379 -26.02 19.77 -8.58
CA ALA A 379 -26.10 21.01 -9.36
C ALA A 379 -24.90 21.21 -10.31
N ILE A 380 -23.71 20.74 -9.93
CA ILE A 380 -22.55 20.73 -10.84
C ILE A 380 -22.81 19.86 -12.07
N GLY A 381 -23.48 18.73 -11.90
CA GLY A 381 -23.88 17.86 -13.01
C GLY A 381 -24.87 18.53 -13.95
N VAL A 382 -25.94 19.10 -13.41
CA VAL A 382 -26.96 19.79 -14.21
C VAL A 382 -26.38 20.99 -14.95
N ALA A 383 -25.54 21.79 -14.28
CA ALA A 383 -24.87 22.92 -14.90
C ALA A 383 -23.90 22.48 -16.00
N GLY A 384 -23.13 21.42 -15.78
CA GLY A 384 -22.23 20.90 -16.81
C GLY A 384 -22.96 20.35 -18.03
N ALA A 385 -24.17 19.82 -17.89
CA ALA A 385 -25.01 19.43 -19.03
C ALA A 385 -25.50 20.65 -19.83
N ALA A 386 -25.80 21.77 -19.17
CA ALA A 386 -26.10 23.04 -19.85
C ALA A 386 -24.89 23.59 -20.62
N LEU A 387 -23.70 23.51 -20.02
CA LEU A 387 -22.46 23.90 -20.70
C LEU A 387 -22.13 22.97 -21.87
N PHE A 388 -22.45 21.68 -21.74
CA PHE A 388 -22.34 20.72 -22.84
C PHE A 388 -23.24 21.10 -24.01
N GLU A 389 -24.52 21.39 -23.76
CA GLU A 389 -25.45 21.90 -24.78
C GLU A 389 -24.94 23.16 -25.47
N GLN A 390 -24.33 24.08 -24.72
CA GLN A 390 -23.76 25.30 -25.29
C GLN A 390 -22.62 25.00 -26.27
N ILE A 391 -21.71 24.08 -25.92
CA ILE A 391 -20.58 23.75 -26.80
C ILE A 391 -20.97 22.80 -27.94
N THR A 392 -22.02 21.98 -27.81
CA THR A 392 -22.53 21.10 -28.88
C THR A 392 -23.69 21.72 -29.65
N ARG A 393 -24.17 22.91 -29.26
CA ARG A 393 -25.33 23.58 -29.88
C ARG A 393 -26.57 22.68 -29.97
N THR A 394 -26.76 21.84 -28.97
CA THR A 394 -27.90 20.93 -28.85
C THR A 394 -28.82 21.36 -27.71
N GLU A 395 -30.00 20.75 -27.61
CA GLU A 395 -30.96 20.98 -26.53
C GLU A 395 -31.42 19.64 -25.93
N GLY A 396 -31.93 19.66 -24.70
CA GLY A 396 -32.56 18.53 -24.01
C GLY A 396 -31.68 17.87 -22.94
N ALA A 397 -30.36 17.79 -23.12
CA ALA A 397 -29.44 17.18 -22.17
C ALA A 397 -29.48 17.83 -20.77
N ARG A 398 -29.64 19.16 -20.68
CA ARG A 398 -29.81 19.86 -19.39
C ARG A 398 -31.11 19.47 -18.70
N ALA A 399 -32.21 19.40 -19.45
CA ALA A 399 -33.52 19.03 -18.90
C ALA A 399 -33.49 17.58 -18.38
N ASN A 400 -32.89 16.67 -19.14
CA ASN A 400 -32.65 15.29 -18.77
C ASN A 400 -31.75 15.16 -17.52
N ALA A 401 -30.64 15.92 -17.48
CA ALA A 401 -29.76 15.95 -16.32
C ALA A 401 -30.47 16.49 -15.07
N LEU A 402 -31.35 17.50 -15.21
CA LEU A 402 -32.17 18.02 -14.11
C LEU A 402 -33.16 16.97 -13.60
N LYS A 403 -33.83 16.24 -14.49
CA LYS A 403 -34.75 15.14 -14.14
C LYS A 403 -34.03 14.04 -13.35
N ALA A 404 -32.90 13.54 -13.85
CA ALA A 404 -32.06 12.59 -13.11
C ALA A 404 -31.52 13.18 -11.80
N GLY A 405 -31.11 14.44 -11.82
CA GLY A 405 -30.56 15.14 -10.67
C GLY A 405 -31.56 15.28 -9.51
N LEU A 406 -32.82 15.63 -9.81
CA LEU A 406 -33.88 15.68 -8.82
C LEU A 406 -34.13 14.31 -8.18
N ALA A 407 -34.22 13.26 -9.00
CA ALA A 407 -34.43 11.89 -8.52
C ALA A 407 -33.26 11.43 -7.64
N LEU A 408 -32.02 11.61 -8.10
CA LEU A 408 -30.81 11.26 -7.35
C LEU A 408 -30.71 12.02 -6.04
N PHE A 409 -30.98 13.34 -6.06
CA PHE A 409 -30.90 14.17 -4.87
C PHE A 409 -31.93 13.75 -3.81
N GLN A 410 -33.18 13.50 -4.23
CA GLN A 410 -34.23 12.99 -3.34
C GLN A 410 -33.88 11.61 -2.76
N GLN A 411 -33.41 10.70 -3.61
CA GLN A 411 -33.03 9.34 -3.20
C GLN A 411 -31.91 9.36 -2.16
N GLN A 412 -30.78 10.00 -2.46
CA GLN A 412 -29.61 10.00 -1.56
C GLN A 412 -29.89 10.74 -0.24
N VAL A 413 -30.68 11.81 -0.25
CA VAL A 413 -31.09 12.49 0.99
C VAL A 413 -31.95 11.57 1.84
N THR A 414 -32.87 10.81 1.22
CA THR A 414 -33.74 9.86 1.91
C THR A 414 -32.90 8.72 2.51
N GLU A 415 -32.07 8.07 1.71
CA GLU A 415 -31.18 6.98 2.16
C GLU A 415 -30.25 7.42 3.30
N MET A 416 -29.63 8.60 3.17
CA MET A 416 -28.78 9.16 4.22
C MET A 416 -29.56 9.39 5.52
N ARG A 417 -30.79 9.90 5.46
CA ARG A 417 -31.63 10.11 6.64
C ARG A 417 -32.04 8.79 7.29
N GLU A 418 -32.33 7.76 6.50
CA GLU A 418 -32.67 6.42 6.99
C GLU A 418 -31.48 5.73 7.66
N THR A 419 -30.28 5.82 7.08
CA THR A 419 -29.09 5.13 7.64
C THR A 419 -28.42 5.88 8.79
N SER A 420 -28.69 7.18 8.94
CA SER A 420 -28.17 8.06 10.01
C SER A 420 -28.95 8.00 11.34
N MET A 421 -29.81 7.00 11.58
CA MET A 421 -30.42 6.81 12.91
C MET A 421 -29.32 6.71 14.00
N LYS A 422 -29.43 7.51 15.08
CA LYS A 422 -28.48 7.47 16.19
C LYS A 422 -28.48 6.05 16.78
N GLN A 423 -27.32 5.62 17.29
CA GLN A 423 -27.19 4.28 17.91
C GLN A 423 -28.13 4.11 19.12
N GLY A 424 -28.45 5.20 19.81
CA GLY A 424 -29.50 5.22 20.85
C GLY A 424 -30.90 4.91 20.31
N ASP A 425 -31.28 5.49 19.18
CA ASP A 425 -32.60 5.31 18.56
C ASP A 425 -32.75 3.89 18.00
N LYS A 426 -31.69 3.36 17.36
CA LYS A 426 -31.65 1.95 16.91
C LYS A 426 -31.81 0.99 18.08
N LEU A 427 -31.10 1.24 19.19
CA LEU A 427 -31.21 0.41 20.40
C LEU A 427 -32.61 0.47 21.02
N LEU A 428 -33.23 1.65 21.05
CA LEU A 428 -34.58 1.84 21.58
C LEU A 428 -35.64 1.15 20.71
N ALA A 429 -35.51 1.24 19.38
CA ALA A 429 -36.39 0.57 18.43
C ALA A 429 -36.36 -0.95 18.61
N VAL A 430 -35.16 -1.55 18.69
CA VAL A 430 -35.00 -3.00 18.88
C VAL A 430 -35.57 -3.48 20.21
N ILE A 431 -35.36 -2.73 21.31
CA ILE A 431 -35.94 -3.07 22.61
C ILE A 431 -37.47 -2.98 22.55
N SER A 432 -38.01 -1.94 21.90
CA SER A 432 -39.45 -1.72 21.75
C SER A 432 -40.11 -2.79 20.88
N GLU A 433 -39.47 -3.19 19.78
CA GLU A 433 -39.92 -4.25 18.89
C GLU A 433 -39.87 -5.62 19.57
N THR A 434 -38.80 -5.91 20.33
CA THR A 434 -38.71 -7.16 21.10
C THR A 434 -39.79 -7.22 22.17
N PHE A 435 -40.08 -6.10 22.84
CA PHE A 435 -41.17 -6.00 23.79
C PHE A 435 -42.55 -6.21 23.13
N ALA A 436 -42.78 -5.61 21.97
CA ALA A 436 -44.04 -5.73 21.23
C ALA A 436 -44.26 -7.14 20.67
N SER A 437 -43.21 -7.76 20.12
CA SER A 437 -43.27 -9.09 19.50
C SER A 437 -43.27 -10.23 20.53
N LYS A 438 -42.66 -10.04 21.70
CA LYS A 438 -42.59 -11.06 22.77
C LYS A 438 -42.93 -10.48 24.16
N PRO A 439 -44.19 -10.06 24.39
CA PRO A 439 -44.59 -9.42 25.65
C PRO A 439 -44.40 -10.32 26.88
N SER A 440 -44.50 -11.64 26.70
CA SER A 440 -44.32 -12.64 27.77
C SER A 440 -42.89 -12.66 28.35
N LEU A 441 -41.88 -12.20 27.60
CA LEU A 441 -40.50 -12.08 28.08
C LEU A 441 -40.28 -10.83 28.95
N PHE A 442 -41.26 -9.94 29.01
CA PHE A 442 -41.24 -8.72 29.82
C PHE A 442 -42.50 -8.63 30.70
N PRO A 443 -42.69 -9.61 31.62
CA PRO A 443 -43.84 -9.61 32.53
C PRO A 443 -43.88 -8.34 33.39
N SER A 444 -45.05 -8.05 33.97
CA SER A 444 -45.12 -6.99 34.98
C SER A 444 -44.24 -7.36 36.18
N LYS A 445 -43.69 -6.35 36.88
CA LYS A 445 -42.86 -6.57 38.07
C LYS A 445 -43.56 -7.48 39.10
N THR A 446 -44.87 -7.32 39.28
CA THR A 446 -45.71 -8.19 40.14
C THR A 446 -45.84 -9.61 39.60
N ALA A 447 -46.09 -9.78 38.30
CA ALA A 447 -46.19 -11.11 37.70
C ALA A 447 -44.86 -11.87 37.75
N TYR A 448 -43.74 -11.18 37.57
CA TYR A 448 -42.40 -11.73 37.70
C TYR A 448 -42.12 -12.21 39.14
N THR A 449 -42.42 -11.38 40.14
CA THR A 449 -42.28 -11.76 41.56
C THR A 449 -43.14 -12.95 41.95
N SER A 450 -44.38 -13.01 41.47
CA SER A 450 -45.29 -14.12 41.78
C SER A 450 -44.86 -15.42 41.09
N ALA A 451 -44.36 -15.36 39.85
CA ALA A 451 -43.83 -16.52 39.14
C ALA A 451 -42.59 -17.10 39.83
N ALA A 452 -41.74 -16.25 40.42
CA ALA A 452 -40.56 -16.66 41.18
C ALA A 452 -40.87 -17.39 42.50
N LEU A 453 -42.12 -17.40 42.94
CA LEU A 453 -42.58 -18.11 44.14
C LEU A 453 -43.34 -19.42 43.81
N GLY A 454 -43.51 -19.74 42.52
CA GLY A 454 -44.23 -20.93 42.06
C GLY A 454 -43.36 -22.20 41.95
N PRO A 455 -43.98 -23.38 41.77
CA PRO A 455 -43.28 -24.67 41.70
C PRO A 455 -42.29 -24.79 40.52
N ASN A 456 -42.44 -23.97 39.47
CA ASN A 456 -41.55 -23.91 38.30
C ASN A 456 -40.72 -22.60 38.24
N ALA A 457 -40.50 -21.95 39.39
CA ALA A 457 -39.90 -20.61 39.47
C ALA A 457 -38.59 -20.45 38.67
N LEU A 458 -37.67 -21.42 38.75
CA LEU A 458 -36.37 -21.34 38.08
C LEU A 458 -36.47 -21.24 36.55
N GLU A 459 -37.42 -21.94 35.94
CA GLU A 459 -37.57 -22.00 34.48
C GLU A 459 -38.19 -20.69 33.97
N THR A 460 -39.31 -20.26 34.56
CA THR A 460 -40.04 -19.04 34.18
C THR A 460 -39.22 -17.76 34.44
N VAL A 461 -38.42 -17.73 35.50
CA VAL A 461 -37.56 -16.58 35.85
C VAL A 461 -36.34 -16.49 34.93
N SER A 462 -35.82 -17.62 34.46
CA SER A 462 -34.63 -17.68 33.59
C SER A 462 -34.89 -17.22 32.14
N GLU A 463 -36.12 -17.39 31.66
CA GLU A 463 -36.53 -17.04 30.30
C GLU A 463 -36.82 -15.55 30.11
N ALA A 464 -37.23 -14.85 31.17
CA ALA A 464 -37.54 -13.42 31.09
C ALA A 464 -36.33 -12.56 30.69
N TYR A 465 -36.57 -11.58 29.82
CA TYR A 465 -35.57 -10.62 29.35
C TYR A 465 -35.55 -9.35 30.20
N GLY A 466 -36.62 -9.11 30.95
CA GLY A 466 -36.76 -7.96 31.81
C GLY A 466 -38.13 -7.92 32.49
N CYS A 467 -38.50 -6.75 33.00
CA CYS A 467 -39.84 -6.49 33.52
C CYS A 467 -40.33 -5.10 33.14
N VAL A 468 -41.65 -4.92 33.18
CA VAL A 468 -42.31 -3.63 32.97
C VAL A 468 -43.07 -3.23 34.21
N TYR A 469 -43.02 -1.95 34.55
CA TYR A 469 -43.76 -1.40 35.68
C TYR A 469 -43.92 0.11 35.50
N ASP A 470 -44.88 0.65 36.23
CA ASP A 470 -45.09 2.09 36.32
C ASP A 470 -44.43 2.61 37.61
N GLU A 471 -43.65 3.67 37.49
CA GLU A 471 -42.99 4.34 38.61
C GLU A 471 -43.06 5.85 38.33
N ASP A 472 -43.59 6.62 39.29
CA ASP A 472 -43.84 8.07 39.16
C ASP A 472 -44.78 8.47 38.01
N GLY A 473 -45.72 7.59 37.63
CA GLY A 473 -46.64 7.83 36.50
C GLY A 473 -46.00 7.65 35.11
N GLU A 474 -44.75 7.18 35.04
CA GLU A 474 -44.07 6.80 33.82
C GLU A 474 -43.91 5.29 33.70
N ARG A 475 -44.24 4.76 32.52
CA ARG A 475 -44.02 3.34 32.22
C ARG A 475 -42.55 3.08 31.91
N ARG A 476 -41.92 2.22 32.70
CA ARG A 476 -40.49 1.88 32.59
C ARG A 476 -40.33 0.45 32.08
N ILE A 477 -39.35 0.24 31.21
CA ILE A 477 -38.92 -1.08 30.77
C ILE A 477 -37.54 -1.33 31.37
N ALA A 478 -37.43 -2.30 32.28
CA ALA A 478 -36.18 -2.73 32.87
C ALA A 478 -35.68 -3.98 32.15
N VAL A 479 -34.62 -3.83 31.36
CA VAL A 479 -33.97 -4.95 30.66
C VAL A 479 -32.86 -5.52 31.53
N PHE A 480 -32.84 -6.83 31.79
CA PHE A 480 -31.80 -7.45 32.60
C PHE A 480 -30.43 -7.37 31.91
N SER A 481 -29.39 -7.04 32.68
CA SER A 481 -28.09 -6.70 32.10
C SER A 481 -27.44 -7.82 31.29
N ASN A 482 -27.70 -9.07 31.66
CA ASN A 482 -27.24 -10.28 30.97
C ASN A 482 -28.05 -10.61 29.70
N LYS A 483 -29.23 -10.01 29.49
CA LYS A 483 -30.13 -10.29 28.36
C LYS A 483 -30.02 -9.28 27.23
N LEU A 484 -29.53 -8.06 27.51
CA LEU A 484 -29.36 -7.01 26.50
C LEU A 484 -28.50 -7.46 25.30
N LYS A 485 -27.44 -8.26 25.54
CA LYS A 485 -26.58 -8.76 24.46
C LYS A 485 -27.34 -9.65 23.47
N ALA A 486 -28.29 -10.46 23.96
CA ALA A 486 -29.10 -11.33 23.11
C ALA A 486 -30.10 -10.51 22.27
N ILE A 487 -30.71 -9.47 22.86
CA ILE A 487 -31.58 -8.54 22.17
C ILE A 487 -30.82 -7.81 21.05
N CYS A 488 -29.60 -7.34 21.33
CA CYS A 488 -28.77 -6.66 20.35
C CYS A 488 -28.24 -7.58 19.24
N ALA A 489 -27.91 -8.83 19.56
CA ALA A 489 -27.44 -9.80 18.57
C ALA A 489 -28.52 -10.14 17.53
N ALA A 490 -29.80 -10.14 17.91
CA ALA A 490 -30.91 -10.37 16.98
C ALA A 490 -31.11 -9.22 15.97
N ALA A 491 -30.50 -8.05 16.21
CA ALA A 491 -30.62 -6.85 15.38
C ALA A 491 -29.25 -6.36 14.84
N ASP A 492 -28.24 -7.23 14.82
CA ASP A 492 -26.88 -6.94 14.33
C ASP A 492 -26.18 -5.73 14.99
N ILE A 493 -26.56 -5.41 16.23
CA ILE A 493 -25.92 -4.34 17.01
C ILE A 493 -24.66 -4.92 17.67
N VAL A 494 -23.49 -4.64 17.07
CA VAL A 494 -22.16 -5.14 17.51
C VAL A 494 -21.79 -4.70 18.93
N SER A 495 -22.21 -3.52 19.38
CA SER A 495 -21.95 -3.01 20.73
C SER A 495 -23.07 -2.11 21.26
N PRO A 496 -23.84 -2.52 22.29
CA PRO A 496 -24.92 -1.71 22.86
C PRO A 496 -24.42 -0.48 23.63
N ARG A 497 -23.12 -0.40 23.92
CA ARG A 497 -22.55 0.60 24.84
C ARG A 497 -22.68 2.03 24.29
N THR A 498 -22.57 2.21 22.98
CA THR A 498 -22.73 3.52 22.35
C THR A 498 -24.19 3.96 22.40
N GLY A 499 -25.13 3.05 22.09
CA GLY A 499 -26.57 3.34 22.19
C GLY A 499 -27.02 3.65 23.62
N LEU A 500 -26.51 2.93 24.63
CA LEU A 500 -26.81 3.23 26.05
C LEU A 500 -26.28 4.60 26.49
N ARG A 501 -25.14 5.05 25.94
CA ARG A 501 -24.60 6.39 26.21
C ARG A 501 -25.44 7.47 25.54
N ASP A 502 -25.93 7.23 24.34
CA ASP A 502 -26.86 8.12 23.64
C ASP A 502 -28.17 8.24 24.43
N LEU A 503 -28.80 7.12 24.83
CA LEU A 503 -30.02 7.13 25.65
C LEU A 503 -29.82 7.82 27.01
N ARG A 504 -28.63 7.72 27.60
CA ARG A 504 -28.26 8.48 28.81
C ARG A 504 -28.17 9.98 28.54
N ARG A 505 -27.49 10.38 27.47
CA ARG A 505 -27.38 11.79 27.07
C ARG A 505 -28.77 12.39 26.81
N ASP A 506 -29.65 11.60 26.21
CA ASP A 506 -30.99 12.02 25.81
C ASP A 506 -32.01 11.88 26.97
N GLY A 507 -31.56 11.51 28.18
CA GLY A 507 -32.39 11.46 29.39
C GLY A 507 -33.40 10.31 29.45
N LEU A 508 -33.29 9.34 28.55
CA LEU A 508 -34.16 8.17 28.44
C LEU A 508 -33.69 6.98 29.30
N LEU A 509 -32.41 6.92 29.64
CA LEU A 509 -31.86 5.89 30.54
C LEU A 509 -31.90 6.37 32.00
N VAL A 510 -32.57 5.62 32.87
CA VAL A 510 -32.65 5.90 34.31
C VAL A 510 -31.42 5.35 35.03
N LEU A 511 -30.76 6.19 35.83
CA LEU A 511 -29.52 5.87 36.54
C LEU A 511 -29.75 5.78 38.05
N GLU A 512 -28.88 5.07 38.76
CA GLU A 512 -28.81 5.04 40.23
C GLU A 512 -27.89 6.15 40.76
N GLU A 513 -28.32 6.90 41.78
CA GLU A 513 -27.60 8.08 42.30
C GLU A 513 -26.27 7.75 42.98
N SER A 514 -25.99 6.48 43.30
CA SER A 514 -24.76 6.06 43.97
C SER A 514 -24.15 4.76 43.42
N ASN A 515 -22.93 4.86 42.88
CA ASN A 515 -21.92 3.79 42.81
C ASN A 515 -22.11 2.56 41.88
N SER A 516 -22.69 2.67 40.68
CA SER A 516 -22.41 1.65 39.64
C SER A 516 -21.11 2.00 38.89
N ARG A 517 -20.12 1.08 38.92
CA ARG A 517 -18.73 1.24 38.40
C ARG A 517 -18.58 1.80 36.97
N GLN A 518 -19.67 1.98 36.21
CA GLN A 518 -19.68 2.56 34.85
C GLN A 518 -20.90 3.48 34.54
N GLY A 519 -21.82 3.73 35.49
CA GLY A 519 -22.90 4.73 35.36
C GLY A 519 -23.90 4.53 34.21
N LEU A 520 -24.24 3.27 33.87
CA LEU A 520 -25.19 2.92 32.80
C LEU A 520 -26.27 1.91 33.23
N THR A 521 -26.21 1.38 34.45
CA THR A 521 -27.18 0.41 34.99
C THR A 521 -27.81 0.95 36.29
N LYS A 522 -29.02 0.49 36.60
CA LYS A 522 -29.77 0.73 37.85
C LYS A 522 -30.06 -0.61 38.53
N ARG A 523 -29.91 -0.69 39.85
CA ARG A 523 -30.42 -1.82 40.63
C ARG A 523 -31.93 -1.71 40.82
N GLU A 524 -32.66 -2.74 40.42
CA GLU A 524 -34.10 -2.85 40.63
C GLU A 524 -34.43 -3.96 41.64
N TRP A 525 -35.25 -3.63 42.63
CA TRP A 525 -35.73 -4.59 43.62
C TRP A 525 -36.88 -5.41 43.04
N LEU A 526 -36.74 -6.72 42.95
CA LEU A 526 -37.75 -7.64 42.39
C LEU A 526 -38.35 -8.56 43.46
N GLY A 527 -38.58 -8.04 44.67
CA GLY A 527 -39.23 -8.75 45.79
C GLY A 527 -38.28 -9.53 46.70
N ASP A 528 -38.79 -9.92 47.88
CA ASP A 528 -37.99 -10.48 48.99
C ASP A 528 -37.29 -11.80 48.65
N SER A 529 -37.84 -12.59 47.72
CA SER A 529 -37.30 -13.88 47.30
C SER A 529 -36.19 -13.78 46.24
N ILE A 530 -36.14 -12.70 45.44
CA ILE A 530 -35.18 -12.52 44.33
C ILE A 530 -34.11 -11.47 44.70
N GLY A 531 -34.49 -10.42 45.44
CA GLY A 531 -33.61 -9.33 45.81
C GLY A 531 -33.39 -8.29 44.70
N TYR A 532 -32.21 -7.67 44.67
CA TYR A 532 -31.85 -6.64 43.68
C TYR A 532 -31.20 -7.25 42.43
N VAL A 533 -31.64 -6.81 41.25
CA VAL A 533 -31.07 -7.20 39.96
C VAL A 533 -30.57 -5.96 39.20
N TYR A 534 -29.45 -6.08 38.49
CA TYR A 534 -28.94 -5.00 37.64
C TYR A 534 -29.68 -4.94 36.30
N CYS A 535 -30.27 -3.79 36.02
CA CYS A 535 -31.08 -3.54 34.85
C CYS A 535 -30.60 -2.31 34.07
N TYR A 536 -30.89 -2.29 32.77
CA TYR A 536 -30.94 -1.08 31.96
C TYR A 536 -32.41 -0.61 31.96
N VAL A 537 -32.70 0.46 32.71
CA VAL A 537 -34.06 0.96 32.87
C VAL A 537 -34.30 2.11 31.92
N ILE A 538 -35.23 1.93 30.99
CA ILE A 538 -35.50 2.88 29.91
C ILE A 538 -36.90 3.47 30.10
N ARG A 539 -36.99 4.81 30.00
CA ARG A 539 -38.26 5.55 29.95
C ARG A 539 -38.86 5.38 28.56
N ARG A 540 -40.12 4.95 28.48
CA ARG A 540 -40.83 4.92 27.20
C ARG A 540 -41.21 6.36 26.81
N LEU A 541 -40.77 6.82 25.63
CA LEU A 541 -41.23 8.09 25.06
C LEU A 541 -42.75 8.05 24.87
N LYS A 542 -43.44 9.13 25.24
CA LYS A 542 -44.80 9.38 24.73
C LYS A 542 -44.71 9.39 23.21
N GLU A 543 -45.62 8.71 22.51
CA GLU A 543 -45.77 8.83 21.06
C GLU A 543 -45.84 10.31 20.69
N GLN A 544 -44.74 10.85 20.17
CA GLN A 544 -44.74 12.12 19.46
C GLN A 544 -44.81 11.77 17.99
N ASP A 545 -45.84 12.28 17.32
CA ASP A 545 -45.91 12.25 15.86
C ASP A 545 -44.60 12.80 15.29
N PRO A 546 -43.98 12.10 14.33
CA PRO A 546 -42.78 12.61 13.69
C PRO A 546 -43.11 13.95 13.03
N GLU A 547 -42.47 15.03 13.50
CA GLU A 547 -42.56 16.35 12.88
C GLU A 547 -42.15 16.22 11.40
N THR A 548 -43.15 16.30 10.54
CA THR A 548 -43.02 16.32 9.09
C THR A 548 -42.53 17.69 8.68
N PHE A 549 -41.22 17.86 8.51
CA PHE A 549 -40.67 19.05 7.86
C PHE A 549 -41.00 18.98 6.36
N SER A 550 -41.99 19.77 5.92
CA SER A 550 -42.63 19.69 4.59
C SER A 550 -41.90 20.43 3.45
N ALA A 551 -40.60 20.70 3.55
CA ALA A 551 -39.85 21.33 2.46
C ALA A 551 -39.15 20.24 1.64
N GLY A 552 -39.89 19.56 0.76
CA GLY A 552 -39.33 18.61 -0.19
C GLY A 552 -38.56 19.31 -1.33
N PRO A 553 -37.52 18.67 -1.91
CA PRO A 553 -36.93 19.11 -3.18
C PRO A 553 -37.97 18.90 -4.28
N GLY A 554 -38.47 19.95 -4.93
CA GLY A 554 -39.42 19.76 -6.04
C GLY A 554 -40.27 20.94 -6.49
N GLU A 555 -40.45 21.98 -5.67
CA GLU A 555 -41.15 23.20 -6.11
C GLU A 555 -40.16 24.16 -6.79
N VAL A 556 -40.19 24.21 -8.12
CA VAL A 556 -39.40 25.15 -8.95
C VAL A 556 -39.74 26.59 -8.52
N ALA A 557 -38.77 27.29 -7.93
CA ALA A 557 -38.90 28.71 -7.60
C ALA A 557 -38.41 29.55 -8.79
N GLU A 558 -39.32 29.92 -9.68
CA GLU A 558 -38.97 30.81 -10.80
C GLU A 558 -38.58 32.23 -10.33
N ASP A 559 -39.01 32.64 -9.12
CA ASP A 559 -38.86 34.02 -8.61
C ASP A 559 -37.68 34.28 -7.65
N LEU A 560 -36.83 33.29 -7.34
CA LEU A 560 -35.67 33.52 -6.46
C LEU A 560 -34.47 34.07 -7.25
N PRO A 561 -33.80 35.13 -6.76
CA PRO A 561 -32.60 35.65 -7.42
C PRO A 561 -31.47 34.61 -7.39
N LEU A 562 -30.69 34.56 -8.48
CA LEU A 562 -29.54 33.65 -8.58
C LEU A 562 -28.49 33.97 -7.51
N ALA A 563 -27.87 32.92 -6.97
CA ALA A 563 -26.80 33.07 -6.00
C ALA A 563 -25.61 33.84 -6.62
N PRO A 564 -25.09 34.89 -5.94
CA PRO A 564 -24.00 35.68 -6.48
C PRO A 564 -22.71 34.85 -6.63
N MET A 565 -21.89 35.20 -7.62
CA MET A 565 -20.61 34.54 -7.86
C MET A 565 -19.68 34.69 -6.65
N PRO A 566 -19.00 33.61 -6.21
CA PRO A 566 -18.03 33.70 -5.15
C PRO A 566 -16.84 34.56 -5.58
N THR A 567 -16.20 35.17 -4.60
CA THR A 567 -14.99 35.98 -4.79
C THR A 567 -13.85 35.09 -5.32
N LEU A 568 -13.50 35.29 -6.61
CA LEU A 568 -12.36 34.61 -7.25
C LEU A 568 -11.03 35.04 -6.64
N ASP A 569 -10.02 34.18 -6.67
CA ASP A 569 -8.67 34.56 -6.26
C ASP A 569 -8.05 35.59 -7.23
N GLU A 570 -7.14 36.44 -6.74
CA GLU A 570 -6.55 37.56 -7.48
C GLU A 570 -5.98 37.17 -8.85
N HIS A 571 -5.29 36.03 -8.93
CA HIS A 571 -4.68 35.52 -10.16
C HIS A 571 -5.69 35.04 -11.23
N LEU A 572 -6.96 34.85 -10.87
CA LEU A 572 -8.04 34.55 -11.83
C LEU A 572 -8.67 35.84 -12.37
N ARG A 573 -8.30 37.01 -11.84
CA ARG A 573 -8.86 38.31 -12.22
C ARG A 573 -7.94 39.14 -13.10
N THR A 574 -6.63 38.86 -13.07
CA THR A 574 -5.63 39.64 -13.81
C THR A 574 -5.10 38.83 -14.98
N PRO A 575 -5.36 39.22 -16.24
CA PRO A 575 -4.82 38.55 -17.41
C PRO A 575 -3.28 38.61 -17.41
N ALA A 576 -2.64 37.56 -17.92
CA ALA A 576 -1.19 37.57 -18.10
C ALA A 576 -0.80 38.59 -19.19
N ALA A 577 0.40 39.16 -19.12
CA ALA A 577 0.90 40.05 -20.17
C ALA A 577 0.81 39.35 -21.55
N PRO A 578 0.39 40.06 -22.62
CA PRO A 578 0.08 39.45 -23.91
C PRO A 578 1.29 38.70 -24.48
N ARG A 579 1.06 37.47 -24.95
CA ARG A 579 2.05 36.69 -25.71
C ARG A 579 2.22 37.33 -27.10
N PRO A 580 3.44 37.33 -27.69
CA PRO A 580 3.60 37.60 -29.11
C PRO A 580 2.84 36.51 -29.89
N ALA A 581 2.04 36.94 -30.88
CA ALA A 581 1.21 36.07 -31.70
C ALA A 581 2.05 34.95 -32.34
N THR A 582 1.60 33.70 -32.18
CA THR A 582 2.10 32.56 -32.96
C THR A 582 1.80 32.82 -34.43
N ALA A 583 2.84 32.98 -35.23
CA ALA A 583 2.75 33.11 -36.67
C ALA A 583 2.32 31.77 -37.29
N GLU A 584 1.01 31.60 -37.50
CA GLU A 584 0.51 30.67 -38.51
C GLU A 584 0.72 31.31 -39.89
N GLY A 585 1.48 30.63 -40.75
CA GLY A 585 1.66 31.01 -42.15
C GLY A 585 3.03 31.60 -42.51
N ALA A 586 4.05 30.74 -42.57
CA ALA A 586 5.23 31.02 -43.41
C ALA A 586 5.62 29.74 -44.15
N GLY A 587 5.40 29.72 -45.46
CA GLY A 587 5.82 28.65 -46.35
C GLY A 587 7.34 28.42 -46.34
N PRO A 588 7.83 27.29 -46.88
CA PRO A 588 9.22 26.91 -46.75
C PRO A 588 10.10 27.87 -47.57
N ALA A 589 10.89 28.69 -46.87
CA ALA A 589 11.97 29.45 -47.47
C ALA A 589 13.10 28.47 -47.86
N THR A 590 13.43 28.48 -49.14
CA THR A 590 14.47 27.71 -49.82
C THR A 590 15.86 27.97 -49.27
N VAL A 591 16.65 26.89 -49.05
CA VAL A 591 18.10 26.94 -48.79
C VAL A 591 18.82 26.17 -49.91
N PRO A 592 19.99 26.63 -50.41
CA PRO A 592 20.57 26.17 -51.67
C PRO A 592 21.23 24.78 -51.57
N LYS A 593 21.12 24.01 -52.67
CA LYS A 593 21.76 22.71 -52.91
C LYS A 593 23.29 22.79 -52.78
N ALA A 594 23.85 21.96 -51.89
CA ALA A 594 25.22 21.47 -52.02
C ALA A 594 25.19 20.05 -52.62
N VAL A 595 25.93 19.88 -53.72
CA VAL A 595 26.10 18.66 -54.51
C VAL A 595 27.28 17.86 -53.96
N VAL A 596 27.12 16.55 -53.71
CA VAL A 596 28.19 15.55 -53.86
C VAL A 596 27.59 14.22 -54.34
N PRO A 597 28.26 13.46 -55.25
CA PRO A 597 27.65 12.43 -56.08
C PRO A 597 27.98 10.98 -55.69
N GLY A 598 27.07 10.07 -56.08
CA GLY A 598 27.41 8.76 -56.65
C GLY A 598 27.65 7.59 -55.70
N GLN A 599 26.71 6.62 -55.68
CA GLN A 599 26.96 5.25 -56.16
C GLN A 599 25.67 4.42 -56.16
N SER A 600 25.37 3.85 -57.33
CA SER A 600 24.38 2.80 -57.65
C SER A 600 24.78 1.45 -57.03
N VAL A 601 23.92 0.46 -56.75
CA VAL A 601 23.18 -0.52 -57.60
C VAL A 601 22.55 -1.56 -56.60
N PRO A 602 21.69 -2.57 -56.93
CA PRO A 602 20.46 -2.67 -57.73
C PRO A 602 19.20 -3.10 -56.92
N ALA A 603 18.04 -3.02 -57.59
CA ALA A 603 16.76 -3.59 -57.21
C ALA A 603 16.77 -5.12 -57.06
N SER A 604 16.04 -5.63 -56.05
CA SER A 604 15.68 -7.04 -55.91
C SER A 604 14.17 -7.18 -55.71
N VAL A 605 13.54 -7.64 -56.79
CA VAL A 605 12.45 -8.64 -56.91
C VAL A 605 11.46 -8.76 -55.75
N VAL A 606 10.23 -8.34 -56.04
CA VAL A 606 8.99 -8.69 -55.35
C VAL A 606 8.74 -10.20 -55.48
N GLN A 607 8.66 -10.91 -54.35
CA GLN A 607 8.00 -12.21 -54.25
C GLN A 607 6.70 -12.03 -53.47
N GLU A 608 5.59 -12.32 -54.14
CA GLU A 608 4.28 -12.55 -53.54
C GLU A 608 4.36 -13.72 -52.54
N GLN A 609 3.81 -13.54 -51.35
CA GLN A 609 3.43 -14.63 -50.46
C GLN A 609 1.94 -14.51 -50.09
N PRO A 610 1.28 -15.66 -49.86
CA PRO A 610 -0.15 -15.85 -50.08
C PRO A 610 -1.00 -15.55 -48.84
N GLU A 611 -2.30 -15.36 -49.10
CA GLU A 611 -3.35 -15.13 -48.11
C GLU A 611 -3.35 -16.14 -46.95
N PRO A 612 -3.57 -15.69 -45.69
CA PRO A 612 -3.77 -16.59 -44.57
C PRO A 612 -5.22 -17.14 -44.53
N SER A 613 -5.31 -18.47 -44.52
CA SER A 613 -6.51 -19.26 -44.20
C SER A 613 -6.86 -19.15 -42.69
N PRO A 614 -8.13 -19.35 -42.28
CA PRO A 614 -8.66 -18.82 -41.02
C PRO A 614 -8.27 -19.68 -39.81
N ALA A 615 -7.57 -19.07 -38.85
CA ALA A 615 -7.25 -19.70 -37.58
C ALA A 615 -8.43 -19.59 -36.59
N ALA A 616 -8.63 -20.70 -35.87
CA ALA A 616 -9.74 -20.98 -34.97
C ALA A 616 -9.95 -19.96 -33.83
N ALA A 617 -11.21 -19.85 -33.42
CA ALA A 617 -11.68 -19.04 -32.30
C ALA A 617 -10.83 -19.27 -31.02
N ALA A 618 -10.37 -18.17 -30.44
CA ALA A 618 -9.68 -18.18 -29.16
C ALA A 618 -10.63 -18.61 -28.02
N PRO A 619 -10.19 -19.48 -27.08
CA PRO A 619 -10.97 -19.81 -25.90
C PRO A 619 -11.06 -18.60 -24.96
N ALA A 620 -12.24 -18.43 -24.36
CA ALA A 620 -12.56 -17.36 -23.41
C ALA A 620 -11.56 -17.28 -22.25
N PRO A 621 -11.26 -16.07 -21.72
CA PRO A 621 -10.31 -15.90 -20.63
C PRO A 621 -10.80 -16.61 -19.36
N ALA A 622 -9.98 -17.55 -18.89
CA ALA A 622 -10.19 -18.29 -17.67
C ALA A 622 -10.31 -17.37 -16.44
N ARG A 623 -11.28 -17.66 -15.57
CA ARG A 623 -11.35 -17.13 -14.20
C ARG A 623 -10.00 -17.33 -13.51
N ARG A 624 -9.43 -16.26 -12.94
CA ARG A 624 -8.18 -16.34 -12.15
C ARG A 624 -8.38 -17.25 -10.92
N SER A 625 -7.67 -18.36 -10.93
CA SER A 625 -7.42 -19.22 -9.77
C SER A 625 -6.54 -18.50 -8.72
N ALA A 626 -6.66 -18.94 -7.47
CA ALA A 626 -5.84 -18.54 -6.32
C ALA A 626 -4.31 -18.61 -6.62
N PRO A 627 -3.45 -17.88 -5.88
CA PRO A 627 -2.00 -17.96 -6.09
C PRO A 627 -1.53 -19.41 -6.06
N ALA A 628 -0.82 -19.84 -7.11
CA ALA A 628 -0.42 -21.23 -7.32
C ALA A 628 0.29 -21.80 -6.07
N THR A 629 -0.43 -22.65 -5.33
CA THR A 629 0.07 -23.37 -4.16
C THR A 629 0.89 -24.56 -4.63
N VAL A 630 2.19 -24.60 -4.34
CA VAL A 630 3.04 -25.78 -4.57
C VAL A 630 2.36 -27.04 -4.05
N SER A 631 2.22 -28.07 -4.90
CA SER A 631 1.70 -29.37 -4.48
C SER A 631 2.79 -30.14 -3.73
N VAL A 632 2.45 -30.66 -2.54
CA VAL A 632 3.35 -31.46 -1.70
C VAL A 632 2.76 -32.84 -1.55
N TRP A 633 3.56 -33.87 -1.76
CA TRP A 633 3.15 -35.27 -1.79
C TRP A 633 4.02 -36.11 -0.85
N ALA A 634 3.46 -37.18 -0.30
CA ALA A 634 4.19 -38.25 0.36
C ALA A 634 4.17 -39.50 -0.53
N ALA A 635 5.31 -40.18 -0.64
CA ALA A 635 5.43 -41.48 -1.24
C ALA A 635 5.65 -42.49 -0.12
N GLU A 636 4.59 -43.22 0.25
CA GLU A 636 4.61 -44.23 1.32
C GLU A 636 3.62 -45.36 1.02
N ASN A 637 3.88 -46.55 1.55
CA ASN A 637 2.99 -47.72 1.43
C ASN A 637 2.57 -48.09 -0.02
N GLY A 638 3.39 -47.74 -1.03
CA GLY A 638 3.06 -47.98 -2.45
C GLY A 638 2.10 -46.96 -3.07
N TYR A 639 1.91 -45.80 -2.45
CA TYR A 639 1.06 -44.72 -2.96
C TYR A 639 1.79 -43.37 -2.97
N LEU A 640 1.40 -42.50 -3.90
CA LEU A 640 1.60 -41.06 -3.82
C LEU A 640 0.36 -40.43 -3.20
N MET A 641 0.50 -39.78 -2.05
CA MET A 641 -0.57 -39.15 -1.29
C MET A 641 -0.34 -37.64 -1.23
N GLU A 642 -1.33 -36.85 -1.64
CA GLU A 642 -1.27 -35.38 -1.59
C GLU A 642 -1.49 -34.88 -0.16
N ALA A 643 -0.62 -33.99 0.32
CA ALA A 643 -0.68 -33.49 1.71
C ALA A 643 -1.89 -32.59 2.00
N ALA A 644 -2.44 -31.93 0.98
CA ALA A 644 -3.50 -30.92 1.09
C ALA A 644 -4.91 -31.47 0.85
N GLY A 645 -5.02 -32.73 0.40
CA GLY A 645 -6.26 -33.28 -0.16
C GLY A 645 -6.33 -34.79 -0.03
N SER A 646 -7.38 -35.39 -0.58
CA SER A 646 -7.56 -36.84 -0.63
C SER A 646 -6.97 -37.48 -1.89
N GLY A 647 -6.12 -36.77 -2.62
CA GLY A 647 -5.48 -37.27 -3.83
C GLY A 647 -4.54 -38.42 -3.48
N SER A 648 -4.85 -39.63 -3.94
CA SER A 648 -3.98 -40.79 -3.79
C SER A 648 -3.83 -41.52 -5.11
N VAL A 649 -2.61 -41.82 -5.51
CA VAL A 649 -2.30 -42.54 -6.75
C VAL A 649 -1.42 -43.73 -6.42
N ALA A 650 -1.81 -44.92 -6.85
CA ALA A 650 -1.00 -46.13 -6.64
C ALA A 650 0.29 -46.05 -7.45
N LEU A 651 1.40 -46.46 -6.83
CA LEU A 651 2.69 -46.65 -7.50
C LEU A 651 2.67 -48.01 -8.17
N GLU A 652 2.22 -48.06 -9.43
CA GLU A 652 2.15 -49.29 -10.23
C GLU A 652 3.23 -49.33 -11.32
N GLY A 653 3.52 -50.53 -11.83
CA GLY A 653 4.48 -50.72 -12.92
C GLY A 653 5.89 -50.23 -12.55
N GLU A 654 6.53 -49.48 -13.46
CA GLU A 654 7.88 -48.95 -13.24
C GLU A 654 7.92 -47.91 -12.12
N ALA A 655 6.84 -47.18 -11.83
CA ALA A 655 6.81 -46.17 -10.76
C ALA A 655 6.94 -46.78 -9.35
N ALA A 656 6.62 -48.07 -9.20
CA ALA A 656 6.80 -48.81 -7.96
C ALA A 656 8.28 -49.05 -7.61
N THR A 657 9.16 -49.10 -8.61
CA THR A 657 10.55 -49.56 -8.45
C THR A 657 11.60 -48.60 -9.01
N SER A 658 11.20 -47.59 -9.77
CA SER A 658 12.09 -46.62 -10.42
C SER A 658 11.78 -45.19 -9.99
N LEU A 659 12.77 -44.52 -9.38
CA LEU A 659 12.68 -43.12 -8.98
C LEU A 659 12.34 -42.20 -10.17
N PRO A 660 12.98 -42.29 -11.36
CA PRO A 660 12.58 -41.52 -12.53
C PRO A 660 11.11 -41.71 -12.92
N ALA A 661 10.60 -42.95 -12.90
CA ALA A 661 9.22 -43.25 -13.27
C ALA A 661 8.24 -42.70 -12.23
N MET A 662 8.57 -42.77 -10.93
CA MET A 662 7.79 -42.13 -9.87
C MET A 662 7.75 -40.62 -10.05
N LEU A 663 8.87 -39.96 -10.38
CA LEU A 663 8.90 -38.52 -10.62
C LEU A 663 8.08 -38.11 -11.84
N ALA A 664 8.08 -38.92 -12.91
CA ALA A 664 7.24 -38.69 -14.08
C ALA A 664 5.74 -38.86 -13.75
N LEU A 665 5.38 -39.90 -12.99
CA LEU A 665 4.01 -40.10 -12.51
C LEU A 665 3.56 -38.95 -11.61
N LEU A 666 4.39 -38.55 -10.64
CA LEU A 666 4.14 -37.38 -9.79
C LEU A 666 3.87 -36.13 -10.63
N ARG A 667 4.63 -35.92 -11.71
CA ARG A 667 4.43 -34.78 -12.61
C ARG A 667 3.19 -34.88 -13.49
N SER A 668 2.68 -36.07 -13.79
CA SER A 668 1.44 -36.20 -14.53
C SER A 668 0.20 -35.95 -13.68
N VAL A 669 0.31 -36.13 -12.35
CA VAL A 669 -0.81 -35.99 -11.41
C VAL A 669 -0.79 -34.68 -10.61
N ALA A 670 0.38 -34.05 -10.46
CA ALA A 670 0.52 -32.77 -9.77
C ALA A 670 -0.12 -31.63 -10.57
N THR A 671 -0.86 -30.76 -9.87
CA THR A 671 -1.61 -29.64 -10.48
C THR A 671 -0.79 -28.36 -10.61
N THR A 672 0.44 -28.32 -10.08
CA THR A 672 1.29 -27.12 -10.04
C THR A 672 2.67 -27.32 -10.63
N GLU A 673 3.27 -26.23 -11.14
CA GLU A 673 4.61 -26.24 -11.74
C GLU A 673 5.71 -26.59 -10.71
N ASP A 674 5.58 -26.15 -9.47
CA ASP A 674 6.51 -26.52 -8.40
C ASP A 674 5.90 -27.66 -7.59
N VAL A 675 6.67 -28.74 -7.37
CA VAL A 675 6.21 -29.95 -6.67
C VAL A 675 7.26 -30.40 -5.66
N THR A 676 6.82 -30.89 -4.50
CA THR A 676 7.68 -31.54 -3.51
C THR A 676 7.16 -32.93 -3.19
N VAL A 677 8.03 -33.93 -3.14
CA VAL A 677 7.70 -35.28 -2.69
C VAL A 677 8.58 -35.69 -1.51
N VAL A 678 7.96 -36.26 -0.47
CA VAL A 678 8.62 -36.85 0.69
C VAL A 678 8.60 -38.37 0.53
N ILE A 679 9.77 -39.00 0.45
CA ILE A 679 9.93 -40.44 0.26
C ILE A 679 10.12 -41.11 1.63
N ALA A 680 9.27 -42.10 1.90
CA ALA A 680 9.28 -42.88 3.12
C ALA A 680 10.42 -43.93 3.18
N PRO A 681 10.82 -44.32 4.39
CA PRO A 681 11.86 -45.34 4.63
C PRO A 681 11.74 -46.60 3.78
N GLU A 682 10.52 -47.12 3.62
CA GLU A 682 10.26 -48.38 2.94
C GLU A 682 10.41 -48.30 1.42
N LEU A 683 10.07 -47.16 0.81
CA LEU A 683 10.25 -46.93 -0.63
C LEU A 683 11.68 -46.51 -0.97
N ARG A 684 12.39 -45.92 -0.01
CA ARG A 684 13.79 -45.52 -0.15
C ARG A 684 14.66 -46.67 -0.64
N ALA A 685 14.57 -47.83 0.01
CA ALA A 685 15.34 -49.02 -0.36
C ALA A 685 15.00 -49.52 -1.77
N THR A 686 13.71 -49.50 -2.12
CA THR A 686 13.19 -49.90 -3.43
C THR A 686 13.72 -48.99 -4.55
N TYR A 687 13.86 -47.69 -4.29
CA TYR A 687 14.45 -46.72 -5.22
C TYR A 687 15.98 -46.66 -5.21
N GLY A 688 16.65 -47.54 -4.45
CA GLY A 688 18.10 -47.60 -4.37
C GLY A 688 18.76 -46.47 -3.55
N LEU A 689 17.99 -45.77 -2.71
CA LEU A 689 18.45 -44.62 -1.91
C LEU A 689 19.00 -45.05 -0.51
N ALA A 690 19.83 -46.10 -0.43
CA ALA A 690 20.29 -46.76 0.81
C ALA A 690 21.05 -45.86 1.84
N ASP A 691 21.32 -46.33 3.06
CA ASP A 691 22.03 -45.54 4.10
C ASP A 691 23.47 -45.15 3.72
N GLU A 692 24.16 -45.95 2.91
CA GLU A 692 25.47 -45.57 2.35
C GLU A 692 25.36 -44.38 1.37
N CYS A 693 24.14 -44.04 0.96
CA CYS A 693 23.78 -42.91 0.11
C CYS A 693 23.56 -41.59 0.88
N TRP A 694 23.77 -41.59 2.19
CA TRP A 694 23.69 -40.35 2.97
C TRP A 694 24.78 -39.34 2.54
N PRO A 695 24.46 -38.08 2.18
CA PRO A 695 25.46 -37.07 1.82
C PRO A 695 26.30 -36.68 3.05
N ARG A 696 27.30 -37.50 3.39
CA ARG A 696 28.15 -37.33 4.58
C ARG A 696 29.10 -36.12 4.48
N VAL A 697 29.28 -35.51 3.31
CA VAL A 697 30.31 -34.46 3.14
C VAL A 697 29.87 -33.31 2.23
N LYS A 698 30.22 -32.07 2.64
CA LYS A 698 30.15 -30.86 1.82
C LYS A 698 30.97 -31.03 0.52
N GLY A 699 30.31 -31.19 -0.62
CA GLY A 699 30.93 -31.27 -1.96
C GLY A 699 30.03 -32.00 -2.96
N SER A 700 30.23 -31.81 -4.27
CA SER A 700 29.53 -32.60 -5.29
C SER A 700 30.00 -34.06 -5.21
N VAL A 701 29.06 -34.98 -4.99
CA VAL A 701 29.38 -36.41 -4.89
C VAL A 701 29.85 -37.00 -6.23
N TRP A 702 29.78 -36.20 -7.28
CA TRP A 702 30.25 -36.48 -8.62
C TRP A 702 31.80 -36.42 -8.76
N GLU A 703 32.54 -35.82 -7.82
CA GLU A 703 33.98 -35.50 -8.00
C GLU A 703 35.00 -36.25 -7.09
N ARG A 704 34.64 -37.28 -6.31
CA ARG A 704 35.64 -38.00 -5.49
C ARG A 704 36.32 -39.16 -6.21
N GLN A 705 37.61 -39.01 -6.52
CA GLN A 705 38.47 -40.06 -7.09
C GLN A 705 39.85 -40.15 -6.39
N SER A 706 39.94 -40.62 -5.14
CA SER A 706 41.28 -40.82 -4.53
C SER A 706 41.51 -42.14 -3.79
N ARG A 707 40.49 -42.94 -3.43
CA ARG A 707 40.68 -44.30 -2.86
C ARG A 707 39.67 -45.29 -3.44
N LYS A 708 40.08 -46.56 -3.63
CA LYS A 708 39.26 -47.62 -4.26
C LYS A 708 37.94 -47.88 -3.52
N ALA A 709 37.97 -47.93 -2.19
CA ALA A 709 36.76 -48.09 -1.36
C ALA A 709 35.80 -46.89 -1.47
N ASP A 710 36.34 -45.67 -1.60
CA ASP A 710 35.53 -44.46 -1.80
C ASP A 710 34.90 -44.43 -3.21
N ARG A 711 35.53 -45.10 -4.19
CA ARG A 711 35.03 -45.19 -5.58
C ARG A 711 33.89 -46.20 -5.73
N GLU A 712 34.00 -47.38 -5.12
CA GLU A 712 32.91 -48.39 -5.14
C GLU A 712 31.66 -47.88 -4.41
N ALA A 713 31.83 -47.21 -3.27
CA ALA A 713 30.73 -46.55 -2.55
C ALA A 713 30.15 -45.36 -3.33
N ALA A 714 30.97 -44.55 -4.01
CA ALA A 714 30.51 -43.45 -4.86
C ALA A 714 29.79 -43.94 -6.13
N GLU A 715 30.26 -45.01 -6.76
CA GLU A 715 29.61 -45.61 -7.94
C GLU A 715 28.25 -46.20 -7.56
N ALA A 716 28.14 -46.92 -6.43
CA ALA A 716 26.86 -47.41 -5.91
C ALA A 716 25.88 -46.28 -5.57
N PHE A 717 26.38 -45.20 -4.97
CA PHE A 717 25.59 -44.00 -4.64
C PHE A 717 25.07 -43.25 -5.87
N GLN A 718 25.85 -43.23 -6.94
CA GLN A 718 25.50 -42.51 -8.17
C GLN A 718 24.46 -43.25 -9.00
N VAL A 719 24.26 -44.57 -8.86
CA VAL A 719 23.38 -45.36 -9.74
C VAL A 719 21.93 -44.85 -9.79
N PRO A 720 21.23 -44.60 -8.67
CA PRO A 720 19.84 -44.13 -8.71
C PRO A 720 19.74 -42.72 -9.31
N TRP A 721 20.63 -41.81 -8.90
CA TRP A 721 20.66 -40.44 -9.39
C TRP A 721 21.15 -40.32 -10.84
N LYS A 722 21.97 -41.26 -11.30
CA LYS A 722 22.39 -41.39 -12.70
C LYS A 722 21.20 -41.76 -13.58
N SER A 723 20.35 -42.70 -13.15
CA SER A 723 19.11 -43.00 -13.87
C SER A 723 18.15 -41.80 -13.94
N VAL A 724 18.12 -40.96 -12.90
CA VAL A 724 17.36 -39.70 -12.86
C VAL A 724 17.93 -38.70 -13.89
N VAL A 725 19.25 -38.55 -13.98
CA VAL A 725 19.91 -37.69 -14.97
C VAL A 725 19.72 -38.20 -16.40
N GLU A 726 19.87 -39.50 -16.63
CA GLU A 726 19.64 -40.15 -17.93
C GLU A 726 18.19 -40.00 -18.39
N ALA A 727 17.25 -39.99 -17.45
CA ALA A 727 15.85 -39.69 -17.70
C ALA A 727 15.55 -38.18 -17.87
N GLY A 728 16.55 -37.31 -17.97
CA GLY A 728 16.40 -35.88 -18.30
C GLY A 728 16.21 -34.94 -17.10
N TRP A 729 16.38 -35.42 -15.86
CA TRP A 729 16.29 -34.60 -14.66
C TRP A 729 17.66 -34.04 -14.27
N HIS A 730 17.78 -32.72 -14.21
CA HIS A 730 19.06 -32.04 -14.07
C HIS A 730 19.04 -31.03 -12.93
N GLN A 731 20.22 -30.46 -12.64
CA GLN A 731 20.33 -29.32 -11.74
C GLN A 731 19.52 -28.11 -12.26
N PRO A 732 18.85 -27.35 -11.37
CA PRO A 732 18.09 -26.17 -11.76
C PRO A 732 18.91 -25.17 -12.58
N PHE A 733 18.34 -24.73 -13.70
CA PHE A 733 18.94 -23.79 -14.65
C PHE A 733 20.26 -24.25 -15.31
N ARG A 734 20.60 -25.55 -15.20
CA ARG A 734 21.81 -26.14 -15.77
C ARG A 734 21.52 -27.50 -16.40
N VAL A 735 21.00 -27.47 -17.62
CA VAL A 735 20.62 -28.67 -18.38
C VAL A 735 21.84 -29.56 -18.60
N GLY A 736 21.71 -30.86 -18.32
CA GLY A 736 22.79 -31.84 -18.44
C GLY A 736 23.75 -31.88 -17.25
N GLU A 737 23.73 -30.89 -16.35
CA GLU A 737 24.50 -30.97 -15.10
C GLU A 737 23.78 -31.85 -14.08
N PRO A 738 24.51 -32.73 -13.40
CA PRO A 738 23.91 -33.63 -12.44
C PRO A 738 23.48 -32.87 -11.17
N PRO A 739 22.40 -33.30 -10.50
CA PRO A 739 21.86 -32.58 -9.37
C PRO A 739 22.78 -32.59 -8.14
N HIS A 740 22.65 -31.55 -7.31
CA HIS A 740 23.23 -31.53 -5.97
C HIS A 740 22.38 -32.39 -5.04
N ILE A 741 22.95 -33.49 -4.56
CA ILE A 741 22.25 -34.43 -3.69
C ILE A 741 22.37 -33.97 -2.24
N MET A 742 21.22 -33.70 -1.64
CA MET A 742 21.02 -33.19 -0.28
C MET A 742 19.79 -33.90 0.33
N PRO A 743 19.56 -33.80 1.65
CA PRO A 743 18.31 -34.25 2.26
C PRO A 743 17.04 -33.80 1.52
N MET A 744 17.05 -32.56 1.02
CA MET A 744 16.08 -32.04 0.06
C MET A 744 16.82 -31.64 -1.21
N SER A 745 16.72 -32.48 -2.25
CA SER A 745 17.35 -32.27 -3.55
C SER A 745 16.38 -31.57 -4.51
N VAL A 746 16.86 -30.61 -5.29
CA VAL A 746 16.03 -29.85 -6.26
C VAL A 746 16.44 -30.22 -7.67
N LEU A 747 15.45 -30.57 -8.49
CA LEU A 747 15.59 -31.08 -9.85
C LEU A 747 14.73 -30.25 -10.82
N GLN A 748 15.13 -30.22 -12.08
CA GLN A 748 14.35 -29.65 -13.18
C GLN A 748 14.41 -30.59 -14.39
N HIS A 749 13.31 -30.70 -15.13
CA HIS A 749 13.22 -31.53 -16.33
C HIS A 749 12.77 -30.68 -17.52
N ALA A 750 13.30 -30.92 -18.72
CA ALA A 750 12.99 -30.08 -19.89
C ALA A 750 11.51 -30.15 -20.30
N GLN A 751 10.86 -31.30 -20.11
CA GLN A 751 9.45 -31.51 -20.46
C GLN A 751 8.46 -31.09 -19.37
N TYR A 752 8.92 -30.93 -18.11
CA TYR A 752 8.06 -30.60 -16.98
C TYR A 752 8.42 -29.20 -16.45
N PRO A 753 7.59 -28.17 -16.69
CA PRO A 753 7.88 -26.82 -16.21
C PRO A 753 7.91 -26.76 -14.66
N GLY A 754 8.79 -25.92 -14.13
CA GLY A 754 8.99 -25.70 -12.69
C GLY A 754 9.96 -26.67 -12.02
N MET A 755 10.04 -26.60 -10.68
CA MET A 755 11.04 -27.30 -9.86
C MET A 755 10.45 -28.50 -9.14
N THR A 756 11.10 -29.66 -9.24
CA THR A 756 10.75 -30.86 -8.45
C THR A 756 11.69 -30.97 -7.27
N ARG A 757 11.15 -31.11 -6.06
CA ARG A 757 11.93 -31.30 -4.84
C ARG A 757 11.73 -32.72 -4.33
N VAL A 758 12.82 -33.43 -4.11
CA VAL A 758 12.81 -34.78 -3.56
C VAL A 758 13.40 -34.72 -2.16
N LEU A 759 12.59 -35.04 -1.17
CA LEU A 759 12.98 -35.15 0.23
C LEU A 759 12.95 -36.63 0.62
N VAL A 760 14.00 -37.12 1.25
CA VAL A 760 14.02 -38.47 1.82
C VAL A 760 13.86 -38.33 3.33
N ALA A 761 12.85 -38.96 3.93
CA ALA A 761 12.47 -38.69 5.33
C ALA A 761 13.60 -39.00 6.32
N GLU A 762 14.23 -40.18 6.21
CA GLU A 762 15.33 -40.60 7.08
C GLU A 762 16.61 -39.78 6.89
N TRP A 763 16.67 -39.03 5.79
CA TRP A 763 17.75 -38.11 5.50
C TRP A 763 17.57 -36.76 6.23
N LEU A 764 16.60 -36.61 7.14
CA LEU A 764 16.47 -35.40 7.94
C LEU A 764 17.21 -35.53 9.27
N THR A 765 18.15 -34.62 9.50
CA THR A 765 18.84 -34.48 10.78
C THR A 765 17.86 -34.04 11.87
N GLU A 766 18.09 -34.47 13.11
CA GLU A 766 17.36 -33.98 14.27
C GLU A 766 17.40 -32.45 14.36
N GLY A 767 16.23 -31.85 14.61
CA GLY A 767 16.10 -30.40 14.67
C GLY A 767 16.14 -29.66 13.33
N THR A 768 16.00 -30.36 12.19
CA THR A 768 15.86 -29.72 10.88
C THR A 768 14.48 -29.90 10.28
N PHE A 769 13.77 -28.79 10.07
CA PHE A 769 12.44 -28.80 9.45
C PHE A 769 12.45 -29.52 8.08
N PRO A 770 11.46 -30.39 7.79
CA PRO A 770 10.21 -30.61 8.54
C PRO A 770 10.28 -31.46 9.83
N ARG A 771 11.44 -31.97 10.23
CA ARG A 771 11.64 -32.62 11.54
C ARG A 771 11.82 -31.59 12.65
N ASP A 772 11.06 -31.71 13.74
CA ASP A 772 11.20 -30.80 14.89
C ASP A 772 12.37 -31.21 15.80
N VAL A 773 12.83 -30.29 16.65
CA VAL A 773 13.89 -30.55 17.65
C VAL A 773 13.35 -31.34 18.84
N ASP A 774 12.06 -31.17 19.14
CA ASP A 774 11.40 -31.70 20.33
C ASP A 774 10.84 -33.13 20.11
N GLU A 775 11.18 -33.78 18.98
CA GLU A 775 10.68 -35.09 18.57
C GLU A 775 11.82 -36.12 18.43
N PRO A 776 11.89 -37.13 19.32
CA PRO A 776 12.95 -38.14 19.29
C PRO A 776 12.80 -39.13 18.13
N GLU A 777 11.56 -39.44 17.72
CA GLU A 777 11.25 -40.36 16.62
C GLU A 777 11.01 -39.59 15.31
N LEU A 778 11.26 -40.22 14.17
CA LEU A 778 11.02 -39.63 12.85
C LEU A 778 9.52 -39.68 12.54
N PRO A 779 8.85 -38.54 12.27
CA PRO A 779 7.46 -38.54 11.81
C PRO A 779 7.30 -39.26 10.48
N GLY A 780 6.10 -39.77 10.20
CA GLY A 780 5.79 -40.39 8.92
C GLY A 780 5.91 -39.40 7.75
N SER A 781 6.02 -39.93 6.53
CA SER A 781 6.26 -39.09 5.35
C SER A 781 5.08 -38.19 5.05
N LEU A 782 3.86 -38.65 5.35
CA LEU A 782 2.65 -37.84 5.22
C LEU A 782 2.63 -36.66 6.19
N GLU A 783 3.03 -36.84 7.45
CA GLU A 783 3.16 -35.77 8.44
C GLU A 783 4.22 -34.74 7.99
N LEU A 784 5.39 -35.20 7.56
CA LEU A 784 6.44 -34.32 7.04
C LEU A 784 5.98 -33.55 5.78
N ALA A 785 5.21 -34.19 4.90
CA ALA A 785 4.61 -33.56 3.73
C ALA A 785 3.54 -32.53 4.13
N TYR A 786 2.72 -32.84 5.14
CA TYR A 786 1.76 -31.91 5.72
C TYR A 786 2.45 -30.66 6.29
N ARG A 787 3.51 -30.81 7.08
CA ARG A 787 4.30 -29.68 7.62
C ARG A 787 4.81 -28.76 6.50
N LEU A 788 5.36 -29.33 5.43
CA LEU A 788 5.85 -28.57 4.27
C LEU A 788 4.71 -27.85 3.53
N HIS A 789 3.58 -28.53 3.35
CA HIS A 789 2.38 -27.95 2.76
C HIS A 789 1.86 -26.79 3.61
N ARG A 790 1.68 -27.01 4.92
CA ARG A 790 1.19 -26.03 5.88
C ARG A 790 2.07 -24.80 5.97
N PHE A 791 3.40 -24.97 5.98
CA PHE A 791 4.33 -23.84 5.88
C PHE A 791 4.12 -23.03 4.60
N THR A 792 3.94 -23.71 3.47
CA THR A 792 3.74 -23.08 2.16
C THR A 792 2.39 -22.37 2.08
N GLU A 793 1.33 -22.95 2.64
CA GLU A 793 0.00 -22.36 2.73
C GLU A 793 0.02 -21.03 3.51
N LEU A 794 0.66 -21.04 4.69
CA LEU A 794 0.73 -19.89 5.57
C LEU A 794 1.57 -18.73 5.01
N THR A 795 2.65 -19.05 4.30
CA THR A 795 3.65 -18.06 3.87
C THR A 795 3.59 -17.72 2.39
N GLY A 796 3.02 -18.61 1.57
CA GLY A 796 3.18 -18.60 0.12
C GLY A 796 4.59 -18.94 -0.35
N TRP A 797 5.49 -19.44 0.53
CA TRP A 797 6.87 -19.74 0.20
C TRP A 797 7.13 -21.23 0.27
N THR A 798 7.80 -21.77 -0.75
CA THR A 798 8.31 -23.14 -0.68
C THR A 798 9.50 -23.20 0.25
N PHE A 799 9.43 -24.05 1.27
CA PHE A 799 10.56 -24.30 2.14
C PHE A 799 11.73 -24.91 1.35
N SER A 800 12.93 -24.37 1.56
CA SER A 800 14.18 -24.86 0.96
C SER A 800 14.95 -25.73 1.97
N VAL A 801 16.25 -25.89 1.82
CA VAL A 801 17.08 -26.70 2.73
C VAL A 801 17.21 -26.16 4.17
N SER A 802 16.85 -24.89 4.43
CA SER A 802 16.85 -24.33 5.78
C SER A 802 16.00 -23.07 5.87
N ALA A 803 15.53 -22.73 7.07
CA ALA A 803 14.73 -21.53 7.31
C ALA A 803 15.44 -20.25 6.85
N ALA A 804 16.77 -20.17 7.05
CA ALA A 804 17.57 -19.04 6.61
C ALA A 804 17.61 -18.91 5.07
N ARG A 805 17.78 -20.04 4.37
CA ARG A 805 17.80 -20.08 2.90
C ARG A 805 16.42 -19.77 2.32
N THR A 806 15.36 -20.31 2.93
CA THR A 806 13.97 -20.02 2.59
C THR A 806 13.68 -18.52 2.71
N ALA A 807 14.02 -17.91 3.85
CA ALA A 807 13.83 -16.49 4.08
C ALA A 807 14.60 -15.61 3.09
N LEU A 808 15.84 -16.00 2.75
CA LEU A 808 16.66 -15.28 1.79
C LEU A 808 16.10 -15.35 0.37
N ASN A 809 15.60 -16.53 -0.05
CA ASN A 809 14.96 -16.71 -1.34
C ASN A 809 13.65 -15.93 -1.42
N ALA A 810 12.83 -15.96 -0.37
CA ALA A 810 11.60 -15.18 -0.26
C ALA A 810 11.90 -13.68 -0.36
N LEU A 811 12.83 -13.17 0.44
CA LEU A 811 13.24 -11.78 0.40
C LEU A 811 13.80 -11.38 -0.97
N LYS A 812 14.61 -12.23 -1.61
CA LYS A 812 15.12 -12.00 -2.98
C LYS A 812 13.97 -11.89 -3.99
N GLY A 813 12.99 -12.79 -3.91
CA GLY A 813 11.79 -12.76 -4.75
C GLY A 813 11.02 -11.45 -4.58
N MET A 814 10.79 -11.04 -3.33
CA MET A 814 10.13 -9.77 -3.02
C MET A 814 10.90 -8.56 -3.54
N LEU A 815 12.24 -8.53 -3.38
CA LEU A 815 13.08 -7.43 -3.87
C LEU A 815 13.17 -7.37 -5.39
N LYS A 816 12.99 -8.50 -6.08
CA LYS A 816 12.96 -8.60 -7.54
C LYS A 816 11.57 -8.34 -8.15
N SER A 817 10.52 -8.30 -7.33
CA SER A 817 9.15 -8.06 -7.79
C SER A 817 9.08 -6.78 -8.62
N PRO A 818 8.38 -6.79 -9.76
CA PRO A 818 8.21 -5.60 -10.61
C PRO A 818 7.51 -4.43 -9.90
N THR A 819 6.80 -4.72 -8.80
CA THR A 819 6.11 -3.72 -7.96
C THR A 819 7.05 -2.89 -7.08
N VAL A 820 8.31 -3.29 -6.93
CA VAL A 820 9.30 -2.57 -6.13
C VAL A 820 9.85 -1.37 -6.91
N ARG A 821 9.36 -0.16 -6.57
CA ARG A 821 9.74 1.12 -7.22
C ARG A 821 11.24 1.43 -7.20
N ARG A 822 12.00 0.93 -6.21
CA ARG A 822 13.46 1.11 -6.10
C ARG A 822 14.11 -0.24 -5.93
N LYS A 823 14.64 -0.80 -7.02
CA LYS A 823 15.37 -2.07 -6.95
C LYS A 823 16.70 -1.84 -6.22
N PRO A 824 17.06 -2.65 -5.22
CA PRO A 824 18.39 -2.57 -4.63
C PRO A 824 19.42 -2.92 -5.70
N ARG A 825 20.55 -2.19 -5.72
CA ARG A 825 21.73 -2.68 -6.41
C ARG A 825 22.38 -3.73 -5.52
N PHE A 826 22.44 -4.97 -6.01
CA PHE A 826 23.21 -6.02 -5.35
C PHE A 826 24.69 -5.76 -5.62
N VAL A 827 25.48 -5.75 -4.56
CA VAL A 827 26.91 -5.45 -4.63
C VAL A 827 27.63 -6.75 -4.98
N ALA A 828 28.50 -6.70 -5.99
CA ALA A 828 29.23 -7.88 -6.46
C ALA A 828 30.29 -8.34 -5.44
N ASP A 829 30.83 -7.41 -4.65
CA ASP A 829 31.84 -7.66 -3.63
C ASP A 829 31.70 -6.68 -2.45
N SER A 830 31.39 -7.18 -1.25
CA SER A 830 31.31 -6.39 -0.02
C SER A 830 32.56 -6.48 0.85
N SER A 831 33.65 -7.10 0.36
CA SER A 831 34.91 -7.33 1.12
C SER A 831 35.59 -6.05 1.59
N ARG A 832 35.32 -4.92 0.91
CA ARG A 832 35.88 -3.60 1.22
C ARG A 832 35.15 -2.88 2.35
N TRP A 833 33.94 -3.32 2.69
CA TRP A 833 33.16 -2.68 3.73
C TRP A 833 33.65 -3.11 5.11
N PRO A 834 33.63 -2.21 6.10
CA PRO A 834 33.98 -2.58 7.47
C PRO A 834 33.06 -3.68 8.00
N SER A 835 33.63 -4.68 8.63
CA SER A 835 32.92 -5.52 9.59
C SER A 835 33.12 -4.96 10.98
N TYR A 836 32.18 -5.22 11.89
CA TYR A 836 32.37 -4.80 13.27
C TYR A 836 31.66 -5.71 14.25
N ASP A 837 32.32 -5.89 15.39
CA ASP A 837 31.84 -6.77 16.45
C ASP A 837 30.76 -6.06 17.26
N TYR A 838 29.79 -6.83 17.74
CA TYR A 838 28.74 -6.35 18.60
C TYR A 838 28.54 -7.31 19.76
N LEU A 839 28.15 -6.75 20.91
CA LEU A 839 27.73 -7.51 22.06
C LEU A 839 26.22 -7.34 22.21
N ASN A 840 25.53 -8.46 22.42
CA ASN A 840 24.07 -8.54 22.52
C ASN A 840 23.59 -8.59 23.98
N THR A 841 24.50 -8.45 24.92
CA THR A 841 24.27 -8.69 26.34
C THR A 841 24.96 -7.61 27.14
N TRP A 842 24.38 -7.24 28.27
CA TRP A 842 25.01 -6.37 29.27
C TRP A 842 24.47 -6.73 30.64
N SER A 843 25.33 -6.67 31.64
CA SER A 843 24.95 -6.78 33.04
C SER A 843 25.80 -5.83 33.89
N ARG A 844 25.33 -5.56 35.10
CA ARG A 844 26.07 -4.79 36.10
C ARG A 844 25.90 -5.40 37.49
N GLU A 845 26.75 -4.97 38.41
CA GLU A 845 26.58 -5.30 39.82
C GLU A 845 25.32 -4.66 40.41
N LEU A 846 24.74 -5.36 41.39
CA LEU A 846 23.60 -4.86 42.16
C LEU A 846 24.02 -3.73 43.10
N THR A 847 23.20 -2.68 43.15
CA THR A 847 23.29 -1.63 44.17
C THR A 847 22.87 -2.16 45.55
N GLU A 848 23.18 -1.43 46.62
CA GLU A 848 22.80 -1.82 47.99
C GLU A 848 21.26 -1.94 48.13
N ASP A 849 20.51 -1.00 47.57
CA ASP A 849 19.03 -1.02 47.57
C ASP A 849 18.47 -2.21 46.79
N GLU A 850 19.08 -2.56 45.65
CA GLU A 850 18.67 -3.71 44.84
C GLU A 850 18.96 -5.05 45.51
N ARG A 851 20.05 -5.16 46.29
CA ARG A 851 20.36 -6.37 47.08
C ARG A 851 19.33 -6.62 48.18
N ALA A 852 18.65 -5.57 48.64
CA ALA A 852 17.58 -5.67 49.63
C ALA A 852 16.22 -6.05 49.02
N MET A 853 16.08 -6.05 47.68
CA MET A 853 14.83 -6.43 47.02
C MET A 853 14.60 -7.94 47.08
N ARG A 854 13.33 -8.35 47.08
CA ARG A 854 12.96 -9.77 47.26
C ARG A 854 13.02 -10.61 45.98
N ARG A 855 12.75 -10.02 44.81
CA ARG A 855 12.46 -10.76 43.57
C ARG A 855 13.22 -10.23 42.35
N VAL A 856 13.51 -11.14 41.42
CA VAL A 856 14.07 -10.87 40.09
C VAL A 856 13.02 -11.18 39.03
N HIS A 857 12.66 -10.17 38.22
CA HIS A 857 11.67 -10.24 37.15
C HIS A 857 12.32 -10.11 35.77
N GLY A 858 12.21 -11.16 34.96
CA GLY A 858 12.64 -11.20 33.56
C GLY A 858 11.48 -11.00 32.59
N TYR A 859 11.66 -10.08 31.64
CA TYR A 859 10.68 -9.72 30.60
C TYR A 859 11.26 -10.03 29.21
N ASP A 860 10.66 -11.00 28.51
CA ASP A 860 11.08 -11.49 27.19
C ASP A 860 10.26 -10.82 26.08
N GLY A 861 10.92 -10.18 25.14
CA GLY A 861 10.33 -9.43 24.04
C GLY A 861 9.78 -10.34 22.95
N ASN A 862 8.49 -10.23 22.64
CA ASN A 862 7.84 -11.09 21.66
C ASN A 862 8.42 -10.85 20.25
N LYS A 863 9.13 -11.87 19.73
CA LYS A 863 9.63 -11.93 18.34
C LYS A 863 10.45 -10.68 17.97
N ASN A 864 11.35 -10.22 18.84
CA ASN A 864 11.97 -8.88 18.78
C ASN A 864 12.66 -8.51 17.46
N TYR A 865 13.23 -9.48 16.72
CA TYR A 865 13.79 -9.23 15.39
C TYR A 865 12.74 -8.92 14.30
N LEU A 866 11.52 -9.40 14.44
CA LEU A 866 10.50 -9.30 13.39
C LEU A 866 10.06 -7.85 13.14
N PRO A 867 9.76 -7.01 14.17
CA PRO A 867 9.55 -5.57 13.98
C PRO A 867 10.74 -4.86 13.32
N ALA A 868 11.97 -5.26 13.69
CA ALA A 868 13.20 -4.61 13.24
C ALA A 868 13.38 -4.61 11.72
N TYR A 869 12.90 -5.64 11.00
CA TYR A 869 12.92 -5.65 9.54
C TYR A 869 12.20 -4.47 8.90
N SER A 870 11.08 -4.03 9.49
CA SER A 870 10.33 -2.86 9.00
C SER A 870 10.89 -1.51 9.45
N GLU A 871 11.64 -1.50 10.56
CA GLU A 871 12.17 -0.28 11.18
C GLU A 871 13.57 0.07 10.69
N ALA A 872 14.39 -0.94 10.36
CA ALA A 872 15.76 -0.79 9.91
C ALA A 872 15.85 0.12 8.68
N LEU A 873 16.70 1.15 8.79
CA LEU A 873 17.06 2.00 7.67
C LEU A 873 18.23 1.35 6.92
N VAL A 874 18.00 0.94 5.68
CA VAL A 874 18.95 0.19 4.87
C VAL A 874 19.34 0.95 3.61
N ALA A 875 20.59 0.78 3.14
CA ALA A 875 21.11 1.53 2.01
C ALA A 875 20.56 1.04 0.66
N VAL A 876 20.16 1.98 -0.20
CA VAL A 876 19.60 1.65 -1.52
C VAL A 876 20.66 1.16 -2.50
N ASN A 877 21.80 1.84 -2.49
CA ASN A 877 22.92 1.62 -3.39
C ASN A 877 24.11 1.01 -2.62
N GLU A 878 25.22 0.84 -3.34
CA GLU A 878 26.53 0.54 -2.76
C GLU A 878 26.93 1.64 -1.78
N LEU A 879 27.62 1.27 -0.69
CA LEU A 879 28.09 2.23 0.30
C LEU A 879 29.31 2.98 -0.23
N GLU A 880 29.29 4.30 -0.09
CA GLU A 880 30.41 5.16 -0.43
C GLU A 880 31.17 5.56 0.83
N ARG A 881 32.51 5.49 0.76
CA ARG A 881 33.39 5.90 1.84
C ARG A 881 33.48 7.42 1.90
N VAL A 882 33.21 8.00 3.06
CA VAL A 882 33.27 9.44 3.33
C VAL A 882 34.07 9.67 4.61
N MET A 883 35.03 10.60 4.56
CA MET A 883 35.83 10.99 5.73
C MET A 883 35.18 12.17 6.46
N TYR A 884 35.13 12.11 7.79
CA TYR A 884 34.57 13.14 8.68
C TYR A 884 33.19 13.70 8.24
N PRO A 885 32.20 12.85 7.93
CA PRO A 885 30.90 13.33 7.49
C PRO A 885 30.09 13.92 8.65
N GLU A 886 29.26 14.93 8.34
CA GLU A 886 28.16 15.32 9.22
C GLU A 886 27.11 14.20 9.28
N PHE A 887 26.52 13.99 10.46
CA PHE A 887 25.49 12.97 10.63
C PHE A 887 24.16 13.39 9.97
N ASP A 888 23.78 12.71 8.89
CA ASP A 888 22.41 12.79 8.35
C ASP A 888 21.63 11.52 8.74
N PRO A 889 20.57 11.62 9.56
CA PRO A 889 19.79 10.46 9.96
C PRO A 889 19.12 9.76 8.77
N LYS A 890 19.02 10.37 7.59
CA LYS A 890 18.43 9.77 6.38
C LYS A 890 19.43 8.91 5.59
N MET A 891 20.69 8.91 5.97
CA MET A 891 21.73 8.08 5.38
C MET A 891 21.80 6.75 6.12
N ALA A 892 21.90 5.65 5.37
CA ALA A 892 22.06 4.31 5.92
C ALA A 892 23.48 3.82 5.63
N GLY A 893 24.05 3.08 6.57
CA GLY A 893 25.37 2.49 6.41
C GLY A 893 26.09 2.32 7.74
N LEU A 894 27.40 2.26 7.64
CA LEU A 894 28.33 2.03 8.74
C LEU A 894 29.10 3.32 9.04
N TRP A 895 29.27 3.64 10.31
CA TRP A 895 29.87 4.88 10.78
C TRP A 895 30.94 4.55 11.81
N LEU A 896 32.17 5.00 11.57
CA LEU A 896 33.25 4.92 12.54
C LEU A 896 33.12 6.11 13.49
N ILE A 897 32.78 5.82 14.73
CA ILE A 897 32.58 6.83 15.75
C ILE A 897 33.70 6.78 16.80
N THR A 898 34.02 7.91 17.41
CA THR A 898 34.66 7.91 18.72
C THR A 898 33.56 7.71 19.76
N VAL A 899 33.63 6.63 20.53
CA VAL A 899 32.59 6.28 21.51
C VAL A 899 32.47 7.39 22.56
N PRO A 900 31.33 8.08 22.67
CA PRO A 900 31.18 9.20 23.59
C PRO A 900 31.19 8.72 25.05
N THR A 901 31.41 9.65 25.98
CA THR A 901 31.26 9.35 27.40
C THR A 901 29.78 9.16 27.74
N TRP A 902 29.46 8.03 28.38
CA TRP A 902 28.10 7.67 28.76
C TRP A 902 27.83 8.07 30.22
N PRO A 903 26.91 9.02 30.50
CA PRO A 903 26.73 9.56 31.85
C PRO A 903 25.83 8.68 32.74
N HIS A 904 25.11 7.70 32.19
CA HIS A 904 24.13 6.91 32.92
C HIS A 904 24.71 5.60 33.44
N LYS A 905 25.27 5.61 34.65
CA LYS A 905 25.97 4.45 35.26
C LYS A 905 25.13 3.18 35.40
N LEU A 906 23.81 3.32 35.58
CA LEU A 906 22.89 2.19 35.79
C LEU A 906 22.22 1.70 34.49
N LEU A 907 22.58 2.27 33.34
CA LEU A 907 22.05 1.90 32.03
C LEU A 907 23.21 1.57 31.08
N PRO A 908 23.03 0.59 30.18
CA PRO A 908 24.04 0.32 29.15
C PRO A 908 24.18 1.49 28.19
N ALA A 909 25.40 1.80 27.78
CA ALA A 909 25.63 2.66 26.62
C ALA A 909 25.10 1.97 25.34
N PRO A 910 24.69 2.72 24.30
CA PRO A 910 24.30 2.14 23.01
C PRO A 910 25.32 1.15 22.43
N VAL A 911 26.61 1.41 22.70
CA VAL A 911 27.73 0.53 22.36
C VAL A 911 28.34 -0.03 23.64
N VAL A 912 28.06 -1.29 23.95
CA VAL A 912 28.46 -1.91 25.23
C VAL A 912 29.90 -2.46 25.21
N HIS A 913 30.36 -2.93 24.05
CA HIS A 913 31.63 -3.65 23.91
C HIS A 913 32.87 -2.74 23.81
N ALA A 914 32.66 -1.43 23.68
CA ALA A 914 33.72 -0.47 23.39
C ALA A 914 33.78 0.60 24.49
N ALA A 915 34.98 0.89 24.98
CA ALA A 915 35.21 1.89 26.02
C ALA A 915 35.04 3.32 25.47
N SER A 916 34.68 4.28 26.33
CA SER A 916 34.64 5.69 25.94
C SER A 916 36.00 6.16 25.41
N GLY A 917 35.99 6.94 24.33
CA GLY A 917 37.18 7.40 23.62
C GLY A 917 37.76 6.41 22.61
N SER A 918 37.35 5.14 22.63
CA SER A 918 37.75 4.18 21.58
C SER A 918 37.03 4.43 20.26
N LYS A 919 37.59 3.95 19.15
CA LYS A 919 36.95 4.00 17.83
C LYS A 919 36.26 2.68 17.52
N THR A 920 35.01 2.73 17.09
CA THR A 920 34.26 1.54 16.67
C THR A 920 33.28 1.87 15.57
N TRP A 921 33.00 0.89 14.71
CA TRP A 921 32.00 1.00 13.67
C TRP A 921 30.63 0.74 14.26
N VAL A 922 29.61 1.46 13.81
CA VAL A 922 28.22 1.30 14.22
C VAL A 922 27.29 1.57 13.05
N THR A 923 26.02 1.18 13.13
CA THR A 923 25.04 1.58 12.12
C THR A 923 24.36 2.92 12.47
N THR A 924 23.64 3.49 11.50
CA THR A 924 22.81 4.69 11.71
C THR A 924 21.86 4.58 12.92
N ALA A 925 21.37 3.39 13.25
CA ALA A 925 20.45 3.19 14.36
C ALA A 925 21.08 3.55 15.73
N ILE A 926 22.37 3.25 15.91
CA ILE A 926 23.11 3.52 17.15
C ILE A 926 23.33 5.03 17.32
N ILE A 927 23.75 5.72 16.26
CA ILE A 927 23.96 7.19 16.33
C ILE A 927 22.65 7.91 16.60
N ARG A 928 21.54 7.47 15.98
CA ARG A 928 20.20 7.99 16.30
C ARG A 928 19.87 7.83 17.78
N LEU A 929 20.19 6.69 18.39
CA LEU A 929 19.92 6.46 19.80
C LEU A 929 20.75 7.37 20.72
N TYR A 930 22.03 7.62 20.40
CA TYR A 930 22.82 8.63 21.12
C TYR A 930 22.18 10.02 21.02
N ALA A 931 21.75 10.42 19.82
CA ALA A 931 21.06 11.70 19.60
C ALA A 931 19.71 11.77 20.36
N GLU A 932 18.94 10.68 20.40
CA GLU A 932 17.71 10.57 21.20
C GLU A 932 17.97 10.73 22.70
N ALA A 933 19.14 10.29 23.18
CA ALA A 933 19.61 10.47 24.56
C ALA A 933 20.30 11.83 24.80
N GLY A 934 20.33 12.72 23.82
CA GLY A 934 20.94 14.05 23.93
C GLY A 934 22.48 14.05 23.94
N ILE A 935 23.12 13.00 23.43
CA ILE A 935 24.58 12.86 23.37
C ILE A 935 25.05 13.02 21.92
N GLU A 936 25.95 13.98 21.70
CA GLU A 936 26.60 14.15 20.41
C GLU A 936 27.70 13.10 20.19
N VAL A 937 27.81 12.63 18.96
CA VAL A 937 28.75 11.57 18.56
C VAL A 937 29.74 12.15 17.55
N GLU A 938 31.03 11.99 17.85
CA GLU A 938 32.10 12.36 16.91
C GLU A 938 32.26 11.26 15.85
N ILE A 939 32.13 11.64 14.56
CA ILE A 939 32.21 10.73 13.42
C ILE A 939 33.53 10.95 12.68
N GLN A 940 34.32 9.88 12.54
CA GLN A 940 35.63 9.90 11.89
C GLN A 940 35.55 9.54 10.40
N GLU A 941 34.74 8.54 10.09
CA GLU A 941 34.59 7.96 8.76
C GLU A 941 33.20 7.34 8.65
N ALA A 942 32.63 7.27 7.45
CA ALA A 942 31.43 6.49 7.22
C ALA A 942 31.45 5.80 5.85
N TRP A 943 30.79 4.65 5.77
CA TRP A 943 30.44 3.96 4.54
C TRP A 943 28.92 4.02 4.43
N ILE A 944 28.42 4.97 3.64
CA ILE A 944 27.01 5.34 3.66
C ILE A 944 26.42 5.48 2.26
N ALA A 945 25.10 5.32 2.17
CA ALA A 945 24.31 5.65 0.99
C ALA A 945 22.92 6.12 1.42
N GLN A 946 22.10 6.53 0.45
CA GLN A 946 20.73 6.95 0.72
C GLN A 946 19.96 5.81 1.42
N GLY A 947 19.44 6.12 2.62
CA GLY A 947 18.65 5.18 3.40
C GLY A 947 17.22 5.05 2.89
N THR A 948 16.66 3.85 3.00
CA THR A 948 15.26 3.54 2.73
C THR A 948 14.75 2.47 3.68
N GLN A 949 13.43 2.35 3.78
CA GLN A 949 12.76 1.17 4.34
C GLN A 949 12.08 0.45 3.17
N TYR A 950 12.61 -0.69 2.74
CA TYR A 950 12.04 -1.39 1.58
C TYR A 950 10.67 -1.98 1.91
N LYS A 951 9.76 -1.87 0.94
CA LYS A 951 8.47 -2.57 0.99
C LYS A 951 8.67 -4.08 1.19
N ALA A 952 9.67 -4.69 0.54
CA ALA A 952 9.99 -6.11 0.69
C ALA A 952 10.24 -6.54 2.14
N PHE A 953 10.92 -5.74 2.97
CA PHE A 953 11.11 -6.07 4.38
C PHE A 953 9.81 -5.96 5.20
N ARG A 954 8.93 -5.03 4.83
CA ARG A 954 7.60 -4.91 5.41
C ARG A 954 6.72 -6.09 5.03
N ASP A 955 6.69 -6.45 3.75
CA ASP A 955 5.92 -7.58 3.23
C ASP A 955 6.41 -8.90 3.88
N PHE A 956 7.73 -9.09 3.99
CA PHE A 956 8.32 -10.21 4.71
C PHE A 956 7.83 -10.28 6.17
N LYS A 957 7.90 -9.16 6.90
CA LYS A 957 7.39 -9.08 8.27
C LYS A 957 5.90 -9.42 8.35
N GLU A 958 5.08 -8.84 7.47
CA GLU A 958 3.63 -8.98 7.49
C GLU A 958 3.20 -10.43 7.20
N ILE A 959 3.82 -11.09 6.22
CA ILE A 959 3.58 -12.50 5.90
C ILE A 959 3.93 -13.39 7.09
N VAL A 960 5.13 -13.25 7.65
CA VAL A 960 5.57 -14.03 8.82
C VAL A 960 4.68 -13.77 10.03
N HIS A 961 4.28 -12.50 10.25
CA HIS A 961 3.42 -12.14 11.38
C HIS A 961 2.00 -12.72 11.23
N LYS A 962 1.45 -12.71 10.01
CA LYS A 962 0.15 -13.31 9.72
C LYS A 962 0.18 -14.83 9.95
N ALA A 963 1.22 -15.50 9.45
CA ALA A 963 1.41 -16.93 9.67
C ALA A 963 1.50 -17.28 11.16
N PHE A 964 2.22 -16.50 11.97
CA PHE A 964 2.22 -16.69 13.43
C PHE A 964 0.84 -16.52 14.06
N LYS A 965 0.07 -15.50 13.65
CA LYS A 965 -1.27 -15.28 14.21
C LYS A 965 -2.21 -16.45 13.94
N GLU A 966 -2.07 -17.08 12.78
CA GLU A 966 -2.89 -18.24 12.42
C GLU A 966 -2.51 -19.46 13.27
N LEU A 967 -1.21 -19.76 13.39
CA LEU A 967 -0.70 -20.82 14.26
C LEU A 967 -1.05 -20.58 15.74
N GLU A 968 -1.02 -19.32 16.18
CA GLU A 968 -1.30 -18.90 17.56
C GLU A 968 -2.80 -18.79 17.88
N ALA A 969 -3.68 -19.01 16.89
CA ALA A 969 -5.13 -19.06 17.12
C ALA A 969 -5.58 -20.42 17.71
N GLY A 970 -4.76 -21.46 17.58
CA GLY A 970 -5.01 -22.80 18.13
C GLY A 970 -4.67 -22.91 19.62
N ALA A 971 -4.74 -24.15 20.14
CA ALA A 971 -4.33 -24.44 21.52
C ALA A 971 -2.81 -24.25 21.68
N LEU A 972 -2.41 -23.56 22.74
CA LEU A 972 -1.01 -23.23 23.04
C LEU A 972 -0.57 -23.86 24.37
N ASP A 973 0.70 -24.25 24.44
CA ASP A 973 1.36 -24.68 25.68
C ASP A 973 1.74 -23.49 26.57
N ASP A 974 2.29 -23.75 27.75
CA ASP A 974 2.74 -22.72 28.70
C ASP A 974 3.87 -21.83 28.14
N SER A 975 4.63 -22.36 27.17
CA SER A 975 5.65 -21.61 26.42
C SER A 975 5.07 -20.79 25.26
N ARG A 976 3.74 -20.84 25.06
CA ARG A 976 2.96 -20.22 23.99
C ARG A 976 3.32 -20.73 22.59
N LYS A 977 3.69 -22.00 22.48
CA LYS A 977 3.82 -22.71 21.20
C LYS A 977 2.56 -23.54 20.93
N PRO A 978 2.22 -23.85 19.67
CA PRO A 978 1.16 -24.80 19.37
C PRO A 978 1.33 -26.12 20.13
N VAL A 979 0.24 -26.63 20.69
CA VAL A 979 0.21 -27.97 21.34
C VAL A 979 0.30 -29.07 20.29
N ASP A 980 -0.31 -28.85 19.13
CA ASP A 980 -0.23 -29.76 17.99
C ASP A 980 1.22 -29.86 17.48
N PRO A 981 1.81 -31.07 17.44
CA PRO A 981 3.21 -31.26 17.04
C PRO A 981 3.53 -30.78 15.62
N GLU A 982 2.59 -30.96 14.68
CA GLU A 982 2.75 -30.56 13.28
C GLU A 982 2.80 -29.03 13.16
N GLU A 983 1.84 -28.35 13.79
CA GLU A 983 1.81 -26.89 13.83
C GLU A 983 2.99 -26.32 14.63
N ARG A 984 3.47 -27.03 15.66
CA ARG A 984 4.66 -26.65 16.43
C ARG A 984 5.93 -26.70 15.60
N ALA A 985 6.10 -27.74 14.78
CA ALA A 985 7.23 -27.84 13.85
C ALA A 985 7.23 -26.69 12.83
N VAL A 986 6.05 -26.36 12.28
CA VAL A 986 5.86 -25.22 11.36
C VAL A 986 6.15 -23.90 12.07
N TYR A 987 5.69 -23.73 13.31
CA TYR A 987 5.97 -22.57 14.16
C TYR A 987 7.49 -22.37 14.37
N ASN A 988 8.21 -23.43 14.72
CA ASN A 988 9.65 -23.40 14.95
C ASN A 988 10.43 -23.05 13.68
N ALA A 989 10.02 -23.60 12.53
CA ALA A 989 10.61 -23.28 11.24
C ALA A 989 10.38 -21.83 10.83
N LEU A 990 9.15 -21.33 11.01
CA LEU A 990 8.79 -19.93 10.79
C LEU A 990 9.60 -19.00 11.69
N LYS A 991 9.79 -19.36 12.97
CA LYS A 991 10.67 -18.63 13.90
C LYS A 991 12.13 -18.61 13.42
N GLY A 992 12.60 -19.73 12.86
CA GLY A 992 13.91 -19.83 12.24
C GLY A 992 14.12 -18.83 11.10
N THR A 993 13.09 -18.52 10.30
CA THR A 993 13.22 -17.68 9.10
C THR A 993 13.72 -16.27 9.42
N PHE A 994 13.10 -15.59 10.39
CA PHE A 994 13.47 -14.21 10.73
C PHE A 994 14.65 -14.15 11.71
N ARG A 995 14.85 -15.18 12.55
CA ARG A 995 15.95 -15.23 13.53
C ARG A 995 17.33 -15.38 12.88
N THR A 996 17.40 -16.00 11.71
CA THR A 996 18.68 -16.34 11.05
C THR A 996 18.98 -15.50 9.80
N LEU A 997 17.96 -14.87 9.20
CA LEU A 997 18.10 -14.14 7.94
C LEU A 997 19.09 -12.97 8.03
N HIS A 998 19.06 -12.15 9.08
CA HIS A 998 19.98 -11.02 9.22
C HIS A 998 21.45 -11.47 9.27
N GLY A 999 21.76 -12.59 9.93
CA GLY A 999 23.10 -13.18 9.91
C GLY A 999 23.51 -13.71 8.52
N LYS A 1000 22.56 -14.24 7.75
CA LYS A 1000 22.81 -14.63 6.36
C LYS A 1000 22.99 -13.46 5.38
N LEU A 1001 22.45 -12.29 5.70
CA LEU A 1001 22.74 -11.06 4.95
C LEU A 1001 24.18 -10.57 5.20
N GLN A 1002 24.73 -10.83 6.40
CA GLN A 1002 26.13 -10.57 6.77
C GLN A 1002 27.12 -11.50 6.06
N ASP A 1003 26.71 -12.74 5.84
CA ASP A 1003 27.51 -13.77 5.17
C ASP A 1003 27.57 -13.53 3.65
N GLY A 1004 28.70 -13.01 3.16
CA GLY A 1004 28.94 -12.83 1.73
C GLY A 1004 29.10 -14.13 0.93
N THR A 1005 29.31 -15.28 1.59
CA THR A 1005 29.63 -16.55 0.91
C THR A 1005 28.41 -17.23 0.27
N GLN A 1006 27.18 -16.89 0.68
CA GLN A 1006 25.95 -17.51 0.16
C GLN A 1006 25.52 -17.02 -1.25
N LYS A 1007 26.23 -16.03 -1.83
CA LYS A 1007 26.12 -15.56 -3.24
C LYS A 1007 24.70 -15.23 -3.74
N THR A 1008 23.73 -15.01 -2.85
CA THR A 1008 22.31 -14.83 -3.19
C THR A 1008 21.85 -13.39 -2.95
N ILE A 1009 22.14 -12.85 -1.77
CA ILE A 1009 22.04 -11.41 -1.44
C ILE A 1009 23.20 -11.09 -0.48
N ALA A 1010 24.30 -10.50 -0.96
CA ALA A 1010 25.41 -10.08 -0.09
C ALA A 1010 25.22 -8.61 0.31
N ARG A 1011 24.70 -8.35 1.52
CA ARG A 1011 24.44 -7.00 2.06
C ARG A 1011 24.69 -6.99 3.58
N PRO A 1012 25.96 -7.05 4.01
CA PRO A 1012 26.27 -7.10 5.43
C PRO A 1012 25.80 -5.87 6.20
N ASP A 1013 25.81 -4.71 5.55
CA ASP A 1013 25.24 -3.46 6.06
C ASP A 1013 23.75 -3.59 6.45
N TRP A 1014 22.95 -4.33 5.66
CA TRP A 1014 21.55 -4.59 5.99
C TRP A 1014 21.42 -5.50 7.21
N GLY A 1015 22.23 -6.55 7.28
CA GLY A 1015 22.24 -7.46 8.41
C GLY A 1015 22.59 -6.76 9.73
N TYR A 1016 23.61 -5.90 9.72
CA TYR A 1016 23.94 -5.06 10.88
C TYR A 1016 22.82 -4.08 11.22
N ALA A 1017 22.23 -3.40 10.22
CA ALA A 1017 21.16 -2.42 10.44
C ALA A 1017 19.90 -3.05 11.07
N ILE A 1018 19.53 -4.27 10.66
CA ILE A 1018 18.38 -5.01 11.23
C ILE A 1018 18.69 -5.42 12.67
N ARG A 1019 19.90 -5.91 12.94
CA ARG A 1019 20.31 -6.27 14.30
C ARG A 1019 20.29 -5.04 15.22
N ASP A 1020 20.87 -3.94 14.79
CA ASP A 1020 20.95 -2.72 15.61
C ASP A 1020 19.59 -2.06 15.79
N ALA A 1021 18.68 -2.17 14.83
CA ALA A 1021 17.29 -1.77 15.02
C ALA A 1021 16.62 -2.56 16.15
N ALA A 1022 16.82 -3.89 16.21
CA ALA A 1022 16.30 -4.71 17.31
C ALA A 1022 16.95 -4.35 18.67
N TRP A 1023 18.27 -4.18 18.69
CA TRP A 1023 19.03 -3.80 19.89
C TRP A 1023 18.60 -2.43 20.44
N THR A 1024 18.58 -1.41 19.57
CA THR A 1024 18.14 -0.06 19.96
C THR A 1024 16.66 -0.02 20.35
N GLY A 1025 15.84 -0.92 19.81
CA GLY A 1025 14.46 -1.14 20.24
C GLY A 1025 14.37 -1.48 21.73
N ILE A 1026 15.17 -2.45 22.20
CA ILE A 1026 15.24 -2.82 23.63
C ILE A 1026 15.85 -1.69 24.46
N LEU A 1027 16.94 -1.08 24.01
CA LEU A 1027 17.56 0.02 24.74
C LEU A 1027 16.61 1.20 24.95
N ARG A 1028 15.80 1.56 23.96
CA ARG A 1028 14.76 2.60 24.13
C ARG A 1028 13.77 2.26 25.23
N LYS A 1029 13.45 0.98 25.43
CA LYS A 1029 12.58 0.54 26.53
C LYS A 1029 13.26 0.74 27.88
N ALA A 1030 14.51 0.31 28.00
CA ALA A 1030 15.31 0.55 29.21
C ALA A 1030 15.51 2.04 29.51
N TYR A 1031 15.77 2.86 28.48
CA TYR A 1031 15.99 4.30 28.63
C TYR A 1031 14.70 5.05 29.01
N LYS A 1032 13.54 4.60 28.55
CA LYS A 1032 12.24 5.10 29.02
C LYS A 1032 11.96 4.71 30.47
N ALA A 1033 12.22 3.45 30.82
CA ALA A 1033 12.10 2.97 32.19
C ALA A 1033 13.02 3.75 33.15
N GLY A 1034 14.26 4.02 32.74
CA GLY A 1034 15.24 4.78 33.52
C GLY A 1034 15.13 6.31 33.39
N GLY A 1035 14.15 6.84 32.66
CA GLY A 1035 13.88 8.28 32.54
C GLY A 1035 14.87 9.08 31.67
N VAL A 1036 15.73 8.42 30.87
CA VAL A 1036 16.65 9.07 29.93
C VAL A 1036 15.94 9.56 28.67
N ILE A 1037 14.90 8.85 28.23
CA ILE A 1037 14.06 9.21 27.08
C ILE A 1037 12.60 9.34 27.57
N PRO A 1038 11.82 10.35 27.12
CA PRO A 1038 10.44 10.57 27.56
C PRO A 1038 9.47 9.44 27.15
N LEU A 1039 8.41 9.24 27.95
CA LEU A 1039 7.40 8.19 27.74
C LEU A 1039 6.46 8.46 26.55
N SER A 1040 6.08 9.72 26.31
CA SER A 1040 5.22 10.17 25.20
C SER A 1040 5.79 11.39 24.47
N LYS A 1041 5.18 11.79 23.35
CA LYS A 1041 5.51 13.04 22.62
C LYS A 1041 5.27 14.30 23.44
N ASP A 1042 4.53 14.20 24.56
CA ASP A 1042 4.22 15.31 25.46
C ASP A 1042 5.32 15.52 26.53
N ASN A 1043 6.46 14.83 26.37
CA ASN A 1043 7.65 14.98 27.19
C ASN A 1043 7.45 14.71 28.69
N ARG A 1044 6.47 13.86 29.04
CA ARG A 1044 6.21 13.51 30.45
C ARG A 1044 7.41 12.75 31.04
N PRO A 1045 7.95 13.19 32.20
CA PRO A 1045 9.02 12.48 32.89
C PRO A 1045 8.51 11.15 33.45
N THR A 1046 9.42 10.18 33.60
CA THR A 1046 9.13 8.92 34.30
C THR A 1046 9.14 9.18 35.80
N GLU A 1047 7.98 9.09 36.45
CA GLU A 1047 7.80 9.41 37.88
C GLU A 1047 8.63 8.49 38.79
N ASN A 1048 8.77 7.21 38.42
CA ASN A 1048 9.55 6.21 39.15
C ASN A 1048 10.55 5.51 38.21
N PRO A 1049 11.78 6.04 38.05
CA PRO A 1049 12.80 5.43 37.22
C PRO A 1049 13.18 4.03 37.71
N ARG A 1050 13.18 3.06 36.81
CA ARG A 1050 13.61 1.67 37.05
C ARG A 1050 14.79 1.33 36.15
N PHE A 1051 15.78 0.64 36.69
CA PHE A 1051 17.01 0.30 35.96
C PHE A 1051 17.16 -1.21 35.82
N PRO A 1052 17.46 -1.73 34.61
CA PRO A 1052 17.74 -3.14 34.45
C PRO A 1052 19.09 -3.50 35.09
N VAL A 1053 19.22 -4.74 35.55
CA VAL A 1053 20.48 -5.32 36.06
C VAL A 1053 21.17 -6.19 35.02
N LYS A 1054 20.38 -6.75 34.10
CA LYS A 1054 20.83 -7.47 32.92
C LYS A 1054 19.89 -7.17 31.76
N LEU A 1055 20.45 -7.00 30.57
CA LEU A 1055 19.67 -7.08 29.34
C LEU A 1055 20.37 -7.93 28.30
N ASP A 1056 19.55 -8.60 27.52
CA ASP A 1056 19.93 -9.30 26.31
C ASP A 1056 19.10 -8.73 25.14
N LEU A 1057 19.36 -9.19 23.91
CA LEU A 1057 18.74 -8.62 22.71
C LEU A 1057 17.21 -8.84 22.64
N ASP A 1058 16.66 -9.74 23.44
CA ASP A 1058 15.24 -10.01 23.58
C ASP A 1058 14.79 -10.12 25.04
N GLU A 1059 15.61 -9.81 26.03
CA GLU A 1059 15.24 -9.94 27.45
C GLU A 1059 15.71 -8.74 28.28
N LEU A 1060 14.87 -8.28 29.21
CA LEU A 1060 15.20 -7.27 30.21
C LEU A 1060 14.94 -7.82 31.61
N ILE A 1061 15.92 -7.71 32.50
CA ILE A 1061 15.83 -8.19 33.88
C ILE A 1061 15.88 -7.01 34.85
N TYR A 1062 14.89 -6.94 35.74
CA TYR A 1062 14.76 -5.93 36.79
C TYR A 1062 14.53 -6.61 38.15
N LEU A 1063 14.91 -5.94 39.23
CA LEU A 1063 14.52 -6.36 40.57
C LEU A 1063 13.27 -5.57 41.03
N SER A 1064 12.48 -6.18 41.91
CA SER A 1064 11.46 -5.50 42.70
C SER A 1064 11.05 -6.30 43.94
N ASP A 1065 10.23 -5.69 44.80
CA ASP A 1065 9.58 -6.37 45.94
C ASP A 1065 8.23 -7.02 45.60
N ALA A 1066 7.77 -6.86 44.36
CA ALA A 1066 6.52 -7.43 43.91
C ALA A 1066 6.65 -8.94 43.70
N ASP A 1067 5.63 -9.70 44.10
CA ASP A 1067 5.65 -11.16 44.02
C ASP A 1067 5.41 -11.69 42.60
N THR A 1068 4.76 -10.90 41.74
CA THR A 1068 4.42 -11.26 40.36
C THR A 1068 4.82 -10.17 39.36
N HIS A 1069 5.06 -10.56 38.10
CA HIS A 1069 5.57 -9.67 37.04
C HIS A 1069 4.68 -8.47 36.71
N ASP A 1070 3.37 -8.59 36.94
CA ASP A 1070 2.32 -7.62 36.56
C ASP A 1070 2.10 -6.52 37.61
N GLN A 1071 2.52 -6.76 38.84
CA GLN A 1071 2.37 -5.83 39.96
C GLN A 1071 3.32 -4.62 39.88
N ASP A 1072 4.47 -4.78 39.22
CA ASP A 1072 5.49 -3.73 39.14
C ASP A 1072 6.25 -3.75 37.80
N VAL A 1073 5.51 -3.52 36.70
CA VAL A 1073 6.06 -3.46 35.33
C VAL A 1073 6.80 -2.13 35.11
N PRO A 1074 8.08 -2.13 34.70
CA PRO A 1074 8.82 -0.90 34.40
C PRO A 1074 8.16 -0.04 33.31
N ALA A 1075 8.23 1.29 33.48
CA ALA A 1075 7.59 2.24 32.57
C ALA A 1075 8.11 2.09 31.13
N GLY A 1076 7.19 2.06 30.16
CA GLY A 1076 7.51 1.88 28.73
C GLY A 1076 7.53 0.42 28.25
N LEU A 1077 7.51 -0.55 29.17
CA LEU A 1077 7.18 -1.94 28.88
C LEU A 1077 5.66 -2.14 28.85
N VAL A 1078 5.21 -2.97 27.93
CA VAL A 1078 3.80 -3.35 27.80
C VAL A 1078 3.76 -4.87 27.80
N LEU A 1079 3.09 -5.47 28.79
CA LEU A 1079 2.88 -6.90 28.83
C LEU A 1079 1.83 -7.33 27.80
N GLY A 1080 2.07 -8.46 27.14
CA GLY A 1080 1.10 -9.04 26.20
C GLY A 1080 1.72 -10.03 25.23
N THR A 1081 1.03 -10.29 24.13
CA THR A 1081 1.39 -11.27 23.09
C THR A 1081 1.68 -10.62 21.73
N GLY A 1082 1.38 -9.33 21.59
CA GLY A 1082 1.61 -8.57 20.37
C GLY A 1082 3.09 -8.28 20.10
N LEU A 1083 3.39 -7.90 18.85
CA LEU A 1083 4.72 -7.42 18.47
C LEU A 1083 5.09 -6.15 19.25
N GLY A 1084 6.31 -6.11 19.78
CA GLY A 1084 6.80 -4.99 20.61
C GLY A 1084 6.28 -4.99 22.05
N GLN A 1085 5.52 -6.02 22.45
CA GLN A 1085 5.14 -6.31 23.83
C GLN A 1085 6.05 -7.39 24.43
N PHE A 1086 5.99 -7.55 25.75
CA PHE A 1086 6.83 -8.46 26.53
C PHE A 1086 5.98 -9.52 27.23
N LYS A 1087 6.56 -10.71 27.41
CA LYS A 1087 6.01 -11.77 28.25
C LYS A 1087 6.88 -11.97 29.48
N ALA A 1088 6.24 -12.35 30.58
CA ALA A 1088 6.92 -12.80 31.78
C ALA A 1088 7.73 -14.06 31.49
N LYS A 1089 8.97 -14.13 31.98
CA LYS A 1089 9.87 -15.28 31.80
C LYS A 1089 10.46 -15.76 33.13
N THR A 1090 11.19 -14.89 33.83
CA THR A 1090 11.91 -15.26 35.06
C THR A 1090 11.23 -14.62 36.26
N ASN A 1091 10.89 -15.39 37.30
CA ASN A 1091 10.44 -14.89 38.61
C ASN A 1091 11.03 -15.78 39.70
N VAL A 1092 12.17 -15.34 40.23
CA VAL A 1092 12.94 -16.03 41.27
C VAL A 1092 13.29 -15.06 42.38
N THR A 1093 13.72 -15.56 43.52
CA THR A 1093 14.27 -14.71 44.59
C THR A 1093 15.65 -14.17 44.20
N VAL A 1094 16.05 -13.04 44.81
CA VAL A 1094 17.39 -12.47 44.56
C VAL A 1094 18.49 -13.45 45.00
N ASP A 1095 18.30 -14.18 46.10
CA ASP A 1095 19.26 -15.20 46.57
C ASP A 1095 19.42 -16.36 45.57
N GLU A 1096 18.31 -16.86 45.00
CA GLU A 1096 18.35 -17.90 43.96
C GLU A 1096 19.05 -17.41 42.69
N TRP A 1097 18.84 -16.15 42.31
CA TRP A 1097 19.48 -15.57 41.12
C TRP A 1097 20.98 -15.31 41.33
N MET A 1098 21.40 -14.95 42.55
CA MET A 1098 22.81 -14.73 42.90
C MET A 1098 23.58 -16.04 43.10
N GLY A 1099 22.88 -17.14 43.42
CA GLY A 1099 23.47 -18.47 43.61
C GLY A 1099 23.58 -19.32 42.34
N ALA A 1100 22.94 -18.91 41.24
CA ALA A 1100 22.95 -19.56 39.93
C ALA A 1100 23.95 -18.90 38.98
#